data_AF-A0A821WAS4-F1
#
_entry.id   AF-A0A821WAS4-F1
#
_cell.length_a   1.000
_cell.length_b   1.000
_cell.length_c   1.000
_cell.angle_alpha   90.00
_cell.angle_beta   90.00
_cell.angle_gamma   90.00
#
_symmetry.space_group_name_H-M   'P 1'
#
loop_
_entity.id
_entity.type
_entity.pdbx_description
1 polymer ?
#
loop_
_entity_poly.entity_id
_entity_poly.type
_entity_poly.pdbx_seq_one_letter_code
_entity_poly.pdbx_strand_id
1 'polypeptide(L)'
;MVIDWMMDETTSRSAEKSCIIYVRYMENFESKTSYYGLLELDGDGTANNIVKSLVRLWEQDGINPANTCWIASDNAPTFTIERDSIYEGVVAKLKQLFSIEYIESSSCMAHSFALVDGQKPIRAPCIEKLESTIGEIHNYFGRSPITKSMQHDHLSYFNLMDIIKEKQTVLNHCRSESTSIMGPTLTSYIEATELGSFGSFKIKLGDRVMFFNDCRKHIQRLLQELDKRFKPSIVQEHLSMLFDVQHLIKNKNELDSIEYGRRSLDILRKKYKNLPDFDYNLVKNEWESFKPVVFDYKQSLSYDVSEQQIWKYLITFKLSTNNFFIDEYKNILILLNVYLIYPTNSVECERGLSAMSRNQSIGRSRLSIPTLQILSRALAVQTSQTRNTDAKHTSGARVASNYKIIDHKYDAVVVGAGGAGLRAACGLSIAGFKTAVISKLFPTRSHTVAAQGGINAALGSTERDDWRWHMYDTVKGSDWLGDQDAIHYMAEEAPRAVVELENIGMPFSRTPDGKILQRAFGGQSYDFGRGGQARRCCCVADRTGHAMLHTLYGESLKYNTDYFIEYFALDLFMNKDNTQCVGVIAMNLEDGSLHRFRSNNTILATGGFGRTYFSCTSAHTCTGDGNAMATRVGLKNQDLEFVQFHPTGIYGAGCLMTEGCRGEGGFLINSKGERFMQRYAPVVKDFAKVDITSRAMTIEIREGRGVGKDKDHIHLQLSHLDPKLLRERLPGISETAMIFSGVDVTKQPIPVLPTVHYNMGGVPTNYKGQVIQEKDGKDVGVKGLYAAGEAACASVHGANRLGANSLLDIVVFGRACANTIAGENKPGEKFAELSANAGEASIANLDKIRCANGSISTADLRLKMQKTMQAHAGAFRDGETLKKGCRLMDSVFQEQRDLKINDRGVIWNTDLIETLELQNLLLNAMQTIYGAEARKESRGAHEREDFPNRVDEYDYTNTTLSYRAVIDSTLDQNRCASVPPHPRVY
;
A
#
# COMPACT_ATOMS: atom_id res chain seq x y z
N MET A 1 -25.58 -13.26 45.91
CA MET A 1 -24.48 -13.61 44.99
C MET A 1 -25.08 -13.61 43.60
N VAL A 2 -24.58 -12.80 42.68
CA VAL A 2 -25.00 -12.87 41.27
C VAL A 2 -24.22 -14.01 40.65
N ILE A 3 -24.93 -14.98 40.09
CA ILE A 3 -24.38 -16.24 39.61
C ILE A 3 -24.83 -16.41 38.16
N ASP A 4 -23.85 -16.56 37.27
CA ASP A 4 -24.02 -16.78 35.85
C ASP A 4 -23.58 -18.21 35.50
N TRP A 5 -24.43 -18.93 34.79
CA TRP A 5 -24.16 -20.33 34.43
C TRP A 5 -23.58 -20.42 33.03
N MET A 6 -22.48 -21.16 32.92
CA MET A 6 -21.71 -21.31 31.69
C MET A 6 -21.60 -22.80 31.36
N MET A 7 -22.18 -23.23 30.25
CA MET A 7 -22.35 -24.66 29.94
C MET A 7 -21.73 -25.04 28.60
N ASP A 8 -21.16 -26.25 28.55
CA ASP A 8 -20.44 -26.81 27.40
C ASP A 8 -20.77 -28.31 27.27
N GLU A 9 -21.30 -28.74 26.12
CA GLU A 9 -21.66 -30.16 25.91
C GLU A 9 -20.45 -30.98 25.44
N THR A 10 -20.13 -32.07 26.13
CA THR A 10 -19.12 -33.00 25.63
C THR A 10 -19.77 -33.93 24.61
N THR A 11 -19.53 -33.72 23.30
CA THR A 11 -20.08 -34.58 22.25
C THR A 11 -19.02 -35.47 21.60
N SER A 12 -19.12 -36.79 21.79
CA SER A 12 -18.60 -37.78 20.85
C SER A 12 -19.66 -38.84 20.56
N ARG A 13 -19.73 -39.31 19.32
CA ARG A 13 -20.89 -39.98 18.73
C ARG A 13 -21.13 -41.44 19.13
N SER A 14 -20.51 -42.01 20.18
CA SER A 14 -20.71 -43.44 20.49
C SER A 14 -20.93 -43.91 21.94
N ALA A 15 -20.63 -43.16 23.01
CA ALA A 15 -21.13 -43.50 24.36
C ALA A 15 -20.84 -42.35 25.33
N GLU A 16 -21.76 -42.11 26.26
CA GLU A 16 -21.81 -41.06 27.29
C GLU A 16 -22.34 -39.67 26.85
N LYS A 17 -23.38 -39.25 27.57
CA LYS A 17 -24.27 -38.12 27.33
C LYS A 17 -24.13 -37.21 28.53
N SER A 18 -23.08 -36.36 28.56
CA SER A 18 -22.77 -35.52 29.72
C SER A 18 -22.48 -34.07 29.31
N CYS A 19 -22.65 -33.12 30.25
CA CYS A 19 -22.49 -31.68 30.05
C CYS A 19 -21.58 -31.10 31.13
N ILE A 20 -20.57 -30.33 30.74
CA ILE A 20 -19.63 -29.66 31.65
C ILE A 20 -20.21 -28.31 32.03
N ILE A 21 -20.19 -28.00 33.33
CA ILE A 21 -20.77 -26.77 33.88
C ILE A 21 -19.69 -25.98 34.62
N TYR A 22 -19.58 -24.71 34.26
CA TYR A 22 -18.83 -23.68 34.96
C TYR A 22 -19.78 -22.60 35.47
N VAL A 23 -19.37 -21.89 36.50
CA VAL A 23 -20.16 -20.84 37.13
C VAL A 23 -19.30 -19.60 37.33
N ARG A 24 -19.77 -18.46 36.85
CA ARG A 24 -19.18 -17.15 37.13
C ARG A 24 -19.99 -16.46 38.20
N TYR A 25 -19.34 -15.95 39.24
CA TYR A 25 -19.99 -15.30 40.36
C TYR A 25 -19.16 -14.13 40.88
N MET A 26 -19.82 -13.20 41.54
CA MET A 26 -19.16 -12.07 42.17
C MET A 26 -18.78 -12.42 43.61
N GLU A 27 -17.50 -12.26 43.95
CA GLU A 27 -16.99 -12.39 45.31
C GLU A 27 -16.13 -11.17 45.64
N ASN A 28 -16.48 -10.44 46.69
CA ASN A 28 -15.82 -9.18 47.07
C ASN A 28 -15.77 -8.12 45.96
N PHE A 29 -16.83 -8.04 45.14
CA PHE A 29 -16.96 -7.11 43.99
C PHE A 29 -15.98 -7.39 42.84
N GLU A 30 -15.31 -8.53 42.85
CA GLU A 30 -14.53 -9.04 41.72
C GLU A 30 -15.24 -10.24 41.09
N SER A 31 -15.23 -10.31 39.76
CA SER A 31 -15.84 -11.41 39.02
C SER A 31 -14.89 -12.61 39.04
N LYS A 32 -15.41 -13.76 39.50
CA LYS A 32 -14.67 -15.02 39.57
C LYS A 32 -15.39 -16.11 38.78
N THR A 33 -14.65 -17.02 38.17
CA THR A 33 -15.20 -18.14 37.41
C THR A 33 -14.60 -19.44 37.92
N SER A 34 -15.45 -20.43 38.22
CA SER A 34 -15.06 -21.72 38.79
C SER A 34 -15.73 -22.88 38.05
N TYR A 35 -15.06 -24.04 38.01
CA TYR A 35 -15.63 -25.29 37.51
C TYR A 35 -16.64 -25.86 38.51
N TYR A 36 -17.84 -26.22 38.04
CA TYR A 36 -18.92 -26.74 38.88
C TYR A 36 -19.01 -28.27 38.81
N GLY A 37 -18.97 -28.86 37.62
CA GLY A 37 -18.97 -30.31 37.47
C GLY A 37 -19.40 -30.84 36.10
N LEU A 38 -19.44 -32.16 35.96
CA LEU A 38 -19.90 -32.89 34.78
C LEU A 38 -21.28 -33.51 35.09
N LEU A 39 -22.31 -33.06 34.38
CA LEU A 39 -23.70 -33.49 34.54
C LEU A 39 -24.07 -34.58 33.53
N GLU A 40 -24.50 -35.74 34.00
CA GLU A 40 -25.04 -36.79 33.12
C GLU A 40 -26.49 -36.49 32.70
N LEU A 41 -26.80 -36.76 31.44
CA LEU A 41 -28.08 -36.46 30.80
C LEU A 41 -29.05 -37.65 30.85
N ASP A 42 -30.33 -37.38 31.09
CA ASP A 42 -31.42 -38.37 31.28
C ASP A 42 -31.96 -38.99 29.98
N GLY A 43 -31.15 -39.01 28.93
CA GLY A 43 -31.62 -39.34 27.60
C GLY A 43 -30.58 -39.03 26.55
N ASP A 44 -30.99 -38.93 25.29
CA ASP A 44 -30.09 -38.44 24.24
C ASP A 44 -29.73 -36.96 24.46
N GLY A 45 -28.68 -36.48 23.78
CA GLY A 45 -28.25 -35.08 23.83
C GLY A 45 -29.21 -34.16 23.06
N THR A 46 -30.52 -34.34 23.19
CA THR A 46 -31.52 -33.42 22.66
C THR A 46 -31.78 -32.31 23.67
N ALA A 47 -32.16 -31.12 23.17
CA ALA A 47 -32.39 -29.94 24.01
C ALA A 47 -33.37 -30.20 25.17
N ASN A 48 -34.43 -30.99 24.95
CA ASN A 48 -35.41 -31.32 25.99
C ASN A 48 -34.80 -32.16 27.12
N ASN A 49 -33.94 -33.13 26.80
CA ASN A 49 -33.31 -34.00 27.80
C ASN A 49 -32.20 -33.27 28.56
N ILE A 50 -31.45 -32.38 27.89
CA ILE A 50 -30.46 -31.51 28.56
C ILE A 50 -31.12 -30.55 29.54
N VAL A 51 -32.20 -29.88 29.13
CA VAL A 51 -32.99 -29.01 30.02
C VAL A 51 -33.51 -29.79 31.23
N LYS A 52 -34.05 -30.99 31.01
CA LYS A 52 -34.58 -31.82 32.10
C LYS A 52 -33.51 -32.21 33.12
N SER A 53 -32.31 -32.57 32.67
CA SER A 53 -31.20 -32.94 33.57
C SER A 53 -30.60 -31.74 34.30
N LEU A 54 -30.54 -30.57 33.67
CA LEU A 54 -30.12 -29.32 34.33
C LEU A 54 -31.10 -28.90 35.43
N VAL A 55 -32.41 -28.98 35.15
CA VAL A 55 -33.44 -28.68 36.16
C VAL A 55 -33.36 -29.63 37.34
N ARG A 56 -33.13 -30.93 37.10
CA ARG A 56 -32.93 -31.90 38.18
C ARG A 56 -31.68 -31.58 39.03
N LEU A 57 -30.55 -31.23 38.40
CA LEU A 57 -29.33 -30.86 39.12
C LEU A 57 -29.60 -29.67 40.05
N TRP A 58 -30.24 -28.63 39.53
CA TRP A 58 -30.57 -27.46 40.32
C TRP A 58 -31.56 -27.77 41.45
N GLU A 59 -32.57 -28.62 41.23
CA GLU A 59 -33.49 -29.05 42.30
C GLU A 59 -32.79 -29.87 43.40
N GLN A 60 -31.84 -30.75 43.05
CA GLN A 60 -31.06 -31.55 44.00
C GLN A 60 -30.15 -30.67 44.87
N ASP A 61 -29.55 -29.65 44.27
CA ASP A 61 -28.66 -28.71 44.96
C ASP A 61 -29.43 -27.56 45.65
N GLY A 62 -30.78 -27.57 45.58
CA GLY A 62 -31.64 -26.53 46.17
C GLY A 62 -31.50 -25.16 45.50
N ILE A 63 -31.03 -25.13 44.25
CA ILE A 63 -30.75 -23.93 43.46
C ILE A 63 -32.00 -23.56 42.65
N ASN A 64 -32.46 -22.31 42.78
CA ASN A 64 -33.52 -21.79 41.91
C ASN A 64 -32.89 -20.99 40.74
N PRO A 65 -32.95 -21.50 39.50
CA PRO A 65 -32.34 -20.85 38.34
C PRO A 65 -33.00 -19.51 37.98
N ALA A 66 -34.23 -19.22 38.41
CA ALA A 66 -34.86 -17.91 38.21
C ALA A 66 -34.16 -16.78 38.98
N ASN A 67 -33.36 -17.11 40.01
CA ASN A 67 -32.57 -16.14 40.77
C ASN A 67 -31.17 -15.90 40.16
N THR A 68 -30.89 -16.50 39.00
CA THR A 68 -29.64 -16.32 38.27
C THR A 68 -29.80 -15.18 37.27
N CYS A 69 -28.74 -14.41 37.04
CA CYS A 69 -28.86 -13.22 36.18
C CYS A 69 -28.62 -13.55 34.70
N TRP A 70 -27.70 -14.48 34.38
CA TRP A 70 -27.29 -14.78 33.00
C TRP A 70 -27.00 -16.27 32.78
N ILE A 71 -27.28 -16.75 31.56
CA ILE A 71 -26.89 -18.07 31.06
C ILE A 71 -26.12 -17.92 29.76
N ALA A 72 -24.96 -18.58 29.66
CA ALA A 72 -24.08 -18.57 28.49
C ALA A 72 -23.75 -19.98 28.00
N SER A 73 -23.75 -20.16 26.68
CA SER A 73 -23.44 -21.43 26.00
C SER A 73 -22.37 -21.24 24.93
N ASP A 74 -21.67 -22.34 24.66
CA ASP A 74 -20.68 -22.61 23.60
C ASP A 74 -21.19 -22.52 22.14
N ASN A 75 -22.40 -22.03 21.91
CA ASN A 75 -23.05 -21.95 20.60
C ASN A 75 -23.34 -23.29 19.93
N ALA A 76 -23.35 -24.40 20.69
CA ALA A 76 -23.79 -25.70 20.16
C ALA A 76 -25.23 -25.61 19.65
N PRO A 77 -25.56 -26.24 18.49
CA PRO A 77 -26.90 -26.17 17.91
C PRO A 77 -27.99 -26.66 18.88
N THR A 78 -27.71 -27.69 19.68
CA THR A 78 -28.61 -28.20 20.72
C THR A 78 -29.00 -27.13 21.75
N PHE A 79 -28.11 -26.17 22.03
CA PHE A 79 -28.32 -25.09 22.99
C PHE A 79 -28.99 -23.84 22.39
N THR A 80 -28.80 -23.59 21.08
CA THR A 80 -29.09 -22.26 20.47
C THR A 80 -29.94 -22.27 19.18
N ILE A 81 -30.42 -23.43 18.68
CA ILE A 81 -31.19 -23.49 17.41
C ILE A 81 -32.46 -22.62 17.42
N GLU A 82 -32.60 -21.83 16.35
CA GLU A 82 -33.80 -21.13 15.90
C GLU A 82 -34.33 -21.82 14.62
N ARG A 83 -35.59 -22.28 14.63
CA ARG A 83 -36.27 -22.85 13.44
C ARG A 83 -37.68 -22.26 13.34
N ASP A 84 -38.05 -21.82 12.13
CA ASP A 84 -39.39 -21.32 11.80
C ASP A 84 -39.93 -20.20 12.72
N SER A 85 -39.05 -19.28 13.16
CA SER A 85 -39.37 -18.18 14.10
C SER A 85 -39.77 -18.62 15.52
N ILE A 86 -39.47 -19.88 15.89
CA ILE A 86 -39.60 -20.39 17.27
C ILE A 86 -38.21 -20.84 17.74
N TYR A 87 -37.75 -20.30 18.85
CA TYR A 87 -36.48 -20.69 19.47
C TYR A 87 -36.65 -22.04 20.21
N GLU A 88 -35.90 -23.08 19.83
CA GLU A 88 -36.08 -24.44 20.36
C GLU A 88 -34.83 -25.06 21.04
N GLY A 89 -33.72 -24.33 21.18
CA GLY A 89 -32.53 -24.79 21.92
C GLY A 89 -32.70 -24.82 23.46
N VAL A 90 -31.77 -25.46 24.18
CA VAL A 90 -31.74 -25.54 25.66
C VAL A 90 -31.93 -24.16 26.30
N VAL A 91 -31.19 -23.17 25.80
CA VAL A 91 -31.18 -21.82 26.36
C VAL A 91 -32.53 -21.11 26.16
N ALA A 92 -33.16 -21.32 25.00
CA ALA A 92 -34.48 -20.78 24.71
C ALA A 92 -35.58 -21.44 25.56
N LYS A 93 -35.50 -22.75 25.77
CA LYS A 93 -36.42 -23.51 26.62
C LYS A 93 -36.29 -23.13 28.10
N LEU A 94 -35.08 -22.91 28.59
CA LEU A 94 -34.84 -22.39 29.95
C LEU A 94 -35.40 -20.96 30.13
N LYS A 95 -35.25 -20.10 29.12
CA LYS A 95 -35.87 -18.76 29.11
C LYS A 95 -37.39 -18.82 29.21
N GLN A 96 -38.03 -19.75 28.49
CA GLN A 96 -39.49 -19.94 28.56
C GLN A 96 -39.95 -20.53 29.91
N LEU A 97 -39.18 -21.45 30.51
CA LEU A 97 -39.52 -22.10 31.77
C LEU A 97 -39.30 -21.22 33.01
N PHE A 98 -38.24 -20.40 33.03
CA PHE A 98 -37.82 -19.65 34.21
C PHE A 98 -37.81 -18.12 34.03
N SER A 99 -38.25 -17.61 32.87
CA SER A 99 -38.37 -16.17 32.57
C SER A 99 -37.06 -15.36 32.71
N ILE A 100 -35.94 -15.96 32.32
CA ILE A 100 -34.60 -15.35 32.44
C ILE A 100 -34.41 -14.30 31.32
N GLU A 101 -34.16 -13.03 31.68
CA GLU A 101 -34.22 -11.90 30.73
C GLU A 101 -33.05 -11.84 29.73
N TYR A 102 -31.83 -12.23 30.12
CA TYR A 102 -30.60 -11.98 29.34
C TYR A 102 -29.76 -13.25 29.07
N ILE A 103 -29.31 -13.41 27.82
CA ILE A 103 -28.53 -14.55 27.31
C ILE A 103 -27.38 -14.02 26.46
N GLU A 104 -26.17 -14.56 26.67
CA GLU A 104 -25.03 -14.34 25.78
C GLU A 104 -24.57 -15.64 25.14
N SER A 105 -24.28 -15.59 23.85
CA SER A 105 -23.87 -16.70 23.01
C SER A 105 -22.47 -16.35 22.48
N SER A 106 -21.45 -17.06 22.97
CA SER A 106 -20.05 -16.69 22.73
C SER A 106 -19.20 -17.90 22.35
N SER A 107 -18.39 -17.75 21.31
CA SER A 107 -17.45 -18.80 20.91
C SER A 107 -16.29 -18.83 21.90
N CYS A 108 -16.33 -19.83 22.79
CA CYS A 108 -15.30 -20.20 23.75
C CYS A 108 -14.86 -19.05 24.70
N MET A 109 -15.68 -18.84 25.74
CA MET A 109 -15.49 -17.84 26.80
C MET A 109 -14.11 -17.84 27.49
N ALA A 110 -13.32 -18.90 27.35
CA ALA A 110 -11.98 -19.00 27.95
C ALA A 110 -10.98 -17.92 27.46
N HIS A 111 -11.22 -17.29 26.31
CA HIS A 111 -10.23 -16.41 25.66
C HIS A 111 -10.39 -14.89 25.91
N SER A 112 -11.60 -14.40 26.22
CA SER A 112 -11.88 -12.94 26.27
C SER A 112 -11.38 -12.21 27.52
N PHE A 113 -11.00 -12.92 28.59
CA PHE A 113 -10.69 -12.29 29.89
C PHE A 113 -9.24 -11.78 30.05
N ALA A 114 -8.36 -11.96 29.05
CA ALA A 114 -6.94 -11.62 29.17
C ALA A 114 -6.55 -10.16 28.79
N LEU A 115 -7.47 -9.30 28.35
CA LEU A 115 -7.19 -8.01 27.67
C LEU A 115 -7.31 -6.71 28.51
N VAL A 116 -7.52 -6.75 29.84
CA VAL A 116 -8.07 -5.59 30.61
C VAL A 116 -7.04 -4.61 31.26
N ASP A 117 -5.71 -4.78 31.21
CA ASP A 117 -4.79 -4.07 32.16
C ASP A 117 -3.74 -3.06 31.55
N GLY A 118 -4.13 -1.76 31.36
CA GLY A 118 -3.40 -0.44 31.43
C GLY A 118 -2.09 -0.08 30.64
N GLN A 119 -1.62 1.17 30.33
CA GLN A 119 -2.05 2.61 30.31
C GLN A 119 -1.04 3.53 29.50
N LYS A 120 -1.58 4.54 28.76
CA LYS A 120 -1.18 5.91 28.22
C LYS A 120 0.29 6.43 27.93
N PRO A 121 0.46 7.45 27.01
CA PRO A 121 1.75 7.93 26.42
C PRO A 121 2.26 9.33 26.88
N ILE A 122 3.60 9.56 26.84
CA ILE A 122 4.30 10.85 27.08
C ILE A 122 4.97 11.38 25.78
N ARG A 123 4.92 12.71 25.60
CA ARG A 123 5.21 13.59 24.44
C ARG A 123 6.61 13.44 23.80
N ALA A 124 6.68 13.67 22.47
CA ALA A 124 7.81 13.31 21.59
C ALA A 124 8.81 14.46 21.26
N PRO A 125 10.10 14.14 21.01
CA PRO A 125 11.23 15.08 20.78
C PRO A 125 11.15 16.06 19.59
N CYS A 126 10.12 15.97 18.74
CA CYS A 126 9.93 16.92 17.63
C CYS A 126 9.59 18.34 18.11
N ILE A 127 9.00 18.46 19.31
CA ILE A 127 8.71 19.75 19.95
C ILE A 127 10.01 20.44 20.43
N GLU A 128 11.01 19.68 20.89
CA GLU A 128 12.31 20.23 21.33
C GLU A 128 13.14 20.82 20.18
N LYS A 129 13.04 20.25 18.97
CA LYS A 129 13.81 20.72 17.81
C LYS A 129 13.20 21.95 17.13
N LEU A 130 11.89 22.13 17.24
CA LEU A 130 11.19 23.36 16.85
C LEU A 130 11.53 24.50 17.83
N GLU A 131 11.59 24.22 19.13
CA GLU A 131 12.05 25.18 20.15
C GLU A 131 13.52 25.61 19.93
N SER A 132 14.40 24.67 19.56
CA SER A 132 15.81 24.96 19.18
C SER A 132 15.92 25.92 17.99
N THR A 133 15.11 25.71 16.95
CA THR A 133 15.17 26.50 15.70
C THR A 133 14.61 27.92 15.91
N ILE A 134 13.59 28.09 16.76
CA ILE A 134 13.06 29.41 17.14
C ILE A 134 14.08 30.17 18.01
N GLY A 135 14.82 29.48 18.88
CA GLY A 135 15.91 30.04 19.67
C GLY A 135 17.09 30.58 18.83
N GLU A 136 17.41 29.92 17.72
CA GLU A 136 18.46 30.38 16.78
C GLU A 136 18.05 31.66 16.02
N ILE A 137 16.77 31.75 15.61
CA ILE A 137 16.20 32.95 14.96
C ILE A 137 16.17 34.14 15.94
N HIS A 138 15.81 33.92 17.20
CA HIS A 138 15.82 34.96 18.25
C HIS A 138 17.24 35.47 18.55
N ASN A 139 18.26 34.60 18.52
CA ASN A 139 19.66 34.96 18.75
C ASN A 139 20.30 35.76 17.60
N TYR A 140 19.89 35.53 16.35
CA TYR A 140 20.41 36.26 15.18
C TYR A 140 19.89 37.70 15.12
N PHE A 141 18.60 37.94 15.41
CA PHE A 141 18.01 39.28 15.43
C PHE A 141 18.27 40.05 16.72
N GLY A 142 18.58 39.41 17.85
CA GLY A 142 18.93 40.10 19.10
C GLY A 142 20.31 40.79 19.12
N ARG A 143 21.21 40.49 18.18
CA ARG A 143 22.62 40.96 18.19
C ARG A 143 23.06 41.74 16.94
N SER A 144 22.16 41.98 15.99
CA SER A 144 22.47 42.70 14.75
C SER A 144 22.60 44.22 14.95
N PRO A 145 23.52 44.92 14.25
CA PRO A 145 23.60 46.39 14.25
C PRO A 145 22.28 47.07 13.86
N ILE A 146 21.45 46.41 13.05
CA ILE A 146 20.11 46.85 12.67
C ILE A 146 19.21 46.99 13.90
N THR A 147 19.27 46.04 14.84
CA THR A 147 18.44 46.00 16.05
C THR A 147 18.79 47.09 17.05
N LYS A 148 20.07 47.48 17.14
CA LYS A 148 20.50 48.64 17.94
C LYS A 148 20.01 49.97 17.35
N SER A 149 19.93 50.09 16.02
CA SER A 149 19.37 51.30 15.39
C SER A 149 17.85 51.42 15.60
N MET A 150 17.14 50.29 15.64
CA MET A 150 15.68 50.24 15.83
C MET A 150 15.24 50.42 17.29
N GLN A 151 16.14 50.28 18.27
CA GLN A 151 15.84 50.55 19.69
C GLN A 151 15.68 52.05 20.00
N HIS A 152 16.27 52.93 19.20
CA HIS A 152 16.02 54.37 19.30
C HIS A 152 14.72 54.80 18.63
N ASP A 153 14.07 53.90 17.89
CA ASP A 153 12.76 54.14 17.26
C ASP A 153 11.72 53.17 17.84
N HIS A 154 11.18 53.54 19.00
CA HIS A 154 10.42 52.68 19.91
C HIS A 154 9.26 51.88 19.28
N LEU A 155 8.60 52.38 18.24
CA LEU A 155 7.48 51.67 17.59
C LEU A 155 7.94 50.47 16.74
N SER A 156 9.18 50.52 16.24
CA SER A 156 9.66 49.52 15.28
C SER A 156 10.21 48.27 15.91
N TYR A 157 10.80 48.43 17.08
CA TYR A 157 11.21 47.34 17.95
C TYR A 157 10.00 46.60 18.55
N PHE A 158 8.94 47.32 18.94
CA PHE A 158 7.74 46.70 19.53
C PHE A 158 6.94 45.84 18.54
N ASN A 159 6.69 46.29 17.31
CA ASN A 159 5.96 45.48 16.31
C ASN A 159 6.66 44.16 15.95
N LEU A 160 7.99 44.10 16.02
CA LEU A 160 8.73 42.84 15.80
C LEU A 160 8.65 41.91 17.02
N MET A 161 8.70 42.48 18.22
CA MET A 161 8.53 41.71 19.47
C MET A 161 7.08 41.25 19.69
N ASP A 162 6.10 41.97 19.15
CA ASP A 162 4.69 41.60 19.20
C ASP A 162 4.38 40.44 18.24
N ILE A 163 5.00 40.35 17.06
CA ILE A 163 4.90 39.16 16.17
C ILE A 163 5.54 37.92 16.82
N ILE A 164 6.65 38.10 17.55
CA ILE A 164 7.29 37.03 18.31
C ILE A 164 6.40 36.59 19.48
N LYS A 165 5.79 37.55 20.20
CA LYS A 165 4.78 37.26 21.24
C LYS A 165 3.52 36.60 20.67
N GLU A 166 3.05 36.98 19.49
CA GLU A 166 1.86 36.41 18.84
C GLU A 166 2.09 34.96 18.41
N LYS A 167 3.29 34.62 17.94
CA LYS A 167 3.68 33.21 17.70
C LYS A 167 3.92 32.42 18.99
N GLN A 168 4.39 33.05 20.06
CA GLN A 168 4.43 32.47 21.40
C GLN A 168 3.00 32.23 21.96
N THR A 169 2.05 33.12 21.64
CA THR A 169 0.62 33.00 21.98
C THR A 169 -0.02 31.86 21.20
N VAL A 170 0.27 31.66 19.92
CA VAL A 170 -0.18 30.48 19.13
C VAL A 170 0.40 29.18 19.68
N LEU A 171 1.68 29.16 20.09
CA LEU A 171 2.29 28.02 20.78
C LEU A 171 1.65 27.73 22.16
N ASN A 172 1.26 28.77 22.89
CA ASN A 172 0.48 28.65 24.13
C ASN A 172 -0.99 28.27 23.85
N HIS A 173 -1.55 28.65 22.69
CA HIS A 173 -2.89 28.30 22.23
C HIS A 173 -2.98 26.84 21.81
N CYS A 174 -1.94 26.29 21.14
CA CYS A 174 -1.83 24.86 20.89
C CYS A 174 -1.59 24.06 22.19
N ARG A 175 -0.94 24.65 23.21
CA ARG A 175 -0.89 24.09 24.57
C ARG A 175 -2.27 24.13 25.26
N SER A 176 -3.12 25.13 25.01
CA SER A 176 -4.48 25.23 25.59
C SER A 176 -5.58 24.53 24.80
N GLU A 177 -5.41 24.27 23.50
CA GLU A 177 -6.30 23.40 22.71
C GLU A 177 -6.12 21.92 23.08
N SER A 178 -4.97 21.56 23.67
CA SER A 178 -4.82 20.31 24.43
C SER A 178 -5.64 20.25 25.74
N THR A 179 -6.42 21.31 26.05
CA THR A 179 -7.46 21.35 27.08
C THR A 179 -8.86 21.72 26.57
N SER A 180 -9.05 22.06 25.28
CA SER A 180 -10.34 22.51 24.72
C SER A 180 -10.83 21.80 23.45
N ILE A 181 -10.15 20.73 23.00
CA ILE A 181 -10.79 19.68 22.16
C ILE A 181 -11.61 18.76 23.09
N MET A 182 -12.52 19.36 23.84
CA MET A 182 -13.64 18.69 24.50
C MET A 182 -14.92 19.39 24.05
N GLY A 183 -15.70 18.72 23.19
CA GLY A 183 -17.13 18.98 22.99
C GLY A 183 -17.70 18.29 21.72
N PRO A 184 -18.95 17.74 21.75
CA PRO A 184 -19.93 17.87 22.83
C PRO A 184 -19.94 16.66 23.78
N THR A 185 -20.47 16.85 24.98
CA THR A 185 -20.83 15.73 25.85
C THR A 185 -21.95 14.91 25.19
N LEU A 186 -22.03 13.63 25.56
CA LEU A 186 -23.00 12.64 25.05
C LEU A 186 -24.46 13.17 25.03
N THR A 187 -24.80 14.12 25.90
CA THR A 187 -26.13 14.74 25.99
C THR A 187 -26.48 15.64 24.79
N SER A 188 -25.55 16.40 24.22
CA SER A 188 -25.85 17.29 23.08
C SER A 188 -25.95 16.53 21.76
N TYR A 189 -25.43 15.30 21.71
CA TYR A 189 -25.63 14.38 20.58
C TYR A 189 -27.05 13.78 20.61
N ILE A 190 -27.61 13.56 21.81
CA ILE A 190 -28.94 12.96 22.00
C ILE A 190 -30.07 13.95 21.61
N GLU A 191 -29.95 15.23 21.95
CA GLU A 191 -30.97 16.24 21.60
C GLU A 191 -31.04 16.53 20.09
N ALA A 192 -29.93 16.37 19.35
CA ALA A 192 -29.91 16.57 17.90
C ALA A 192 -30.53 15.38 17.13
N THR A 193 -30.52 14.17 17.71
CA THR A 193 -31.18 12.98 17.15
C THR A 193 -32.70 13.00 17.29
N GLU A 194 -33.28 13.79 18.18
CA GLU A 194 -34.73 13.78 18.45
C GLU A 194 -35.54 14.75 17.57
N LEU A 195 -34.93 15.73 16.90
CA LEU A 195 -35.66 16.79 16.18
C LEU A 195 -35.82 16.62 14.67
N GLY A 196 -35.34 15.53 14.06
CA GLY A 196 -35.68 15.14 12.68
C GLY A 196 -35.57 16.23 11.60
N SER A 197 -34.73 17.25 11.77
CA SER A 197 -34.68 18.44 10.91
C SER A 197 -33.30 18.62 10.27
N PHE A 198 -33.23 18.34 8.97
CA PHE A 198 -32.08 18.59 8.11
C PHE A 198 -31.84 20.09 7.92
N GLY A 199 -30.58 20.52 7.98
CA GLY A 199 -30.16 21.88 7.62
C GLY A 199 -28.92 21.85 6.73
N SER A 200 -29.13 21.93 5.42
CA SER A 200 -28.08 22.17 4.44
C SER A 200 -27.33 23.47 4.73
N PHE A 201 -26.08 23.41 5.19
CA PHE A 201 -25.17 24.54 5.07
C PHE A 201 -24.59 24.57 3.65
N LYS A 202 -25.32 25.20 2.73
CA LYS A 202 -24.74 25.81 1.54
C LYS A 202 -23.84 26.96 2.02
N ILE A 203 -22.53 26.73 2.12
CA ILE A 203 -21.58 27.85 2.02
C ILE A 203 -21.37 28.11 0.53
N LYS A 204 -21.82 29.30 0.11
CA LYS A 204 -21.68 29.88 -1.22
C LYS A 204 -20.22 29.86 -1.69
N LEU A 205 -20.05 29.89 -3.00
CA LEU A 205 -18.82 30.20 -3.75
C LEU A 205 -18.31 31.65 -3.48
N GLY A 206 -18.40 32.12 -2.23
CA GLY A 206 -18.21 33.51 -1.80
C GLY A 206 -16.91 33.81 -1.05
N ASP A 207 -16.22 32.82 -0.45
CA ASP A 207 -15.05 33.13 0.40
C ASP A 207 -13.69 33.03 -0.30
N ARG A 208 -13.65 32.74 -1.61
CA ARG A 208 -12.43 33.02 -2.39
C ARG A 208 -12.22 34.52 -2.60
N VAL A 209 -13.28 35.31 -2.78
CA VAL A 209 -13.17 36.78 -2.87
C VAL A 209 -12.84 37.39 -1.51
N MET A 210 -13.36 36.81 -0.42
CA MET A 210 -13.05 37.27 0.94
C MET A 210 -11.61 36.94 1.35
N PHE A 211 -11.12 35.71 1.10
CA PHE A 211 -9.71 35.35 1.30
C PHE A 211 -8.75 36.17 0.40
N PHE A 212 -9.10 36.41 -0.87
CA PHE A 212 -8.32 37.27 -1.78
C PHE A 212 -8.30 38.73 -1.30
N ASN A 213 -9.42 39.24 -0.78
CA ASN A 213 -9.51 40.58 -0.21
C ASN A 213 -8.75 40.70 1.11
N ASP A 214 -8.69 39.64 1.91
CA ASP A 214 -7.94 39.59 3.17
C ASP A 214 -6.43 39.52 2.91
N CYS A 215 -5.97 38.70 1.96
CA CYS A 215 -4.59 38.71 1.49
C CYS A 215 -4.20 40.06 0.86
N ARG A 216 -5.07 40.65 0.03
CA ARG A 216 -4.86 41.98 -0.59
C ARG A 216 -4.75 43.09 0.47
N LYS A 217 -5.61 43.09 1.50
CA LYS A 217 -5.54 44.03 2.64
C LYS A 217 -4.28 43.82 3.47
N HIS A 218 -3.83 42.58 3.66
CA HIS A 218 -2.63 42.25 4.44
C HIS A 218 -1.35 42.72 3.73
N ILE A 219 -1.26 42.53 2.41
CA ILE A 219 -0.15 42.99 1.57
C ILE A 219 -0.12 44.53 1.47
N GLN A 220 -1.30 45.18 1.31
CA GLN A 220 -1.39 46.65 1.30
C GLN A 220 -0.98 47.30 2.63
N ARG A 221 -1.32 46.68 3.77
CA ARG A 221 -0.86 47.12 5.11
C ARG A 221 0.64 46.94 5.29
N LEU A 222 1.20 45.82 4.82
CA LEU A 222 2.64 45.55 4.87
C LEU A 222 3.44 46.58 4.06
N LEU A 223 2.94 46.94 2.87
CA LEU A 223 3.54 47.94 1.99
C LEU A 223 3.44 49.37 2.57
N GLN A 224 2.31 49.75 3.18
CA GLN A 224 2.14 51.05 3.85
C GLN A 224 3.00 51.19 5.13
N GLU A 225 3.22 50.10 5.86
CA GLU A 225 4.12 50.08 7.03
C GLU A 225 5.61 50.15 6.63
N LEU A 226 5.98 49.57 5.49
CA LEU A 226 7.31 49.74 4.89
C LEU A 226 7.53 51.18 4.38
N ASP A 227 6.49 51.81 3.84
CA ASP A 227 6.49 53.19 3.32
C ASP A 227 6.71 54.25 4.43
N LYS A 228 6.09 54.06 5.60
CA LYS A 228 6.28 54.95 6.76
C LYS A 228 7.70 54.91 7.34
N ARG A 229 8.43 53.80 7.19
CA ARG A 229 9.72 53.56 7.84
C ARG A 229 10.94 53.92 7.02
N PHE A 230 10.85 53.84 5.69
CA PHE A 230 11.98 54.08 4.81
C PHE A 230 11.61 55.22 3.87
N LYS A 231 11.92 56.46 4.28
CA LYS A 231 11.84 57.69 3.45
C LYS A 231 12.05 57.37 1.97
N PRO A 232 11.26 57.99 1.07
CA PRO A 232 10.94 57.47 -0.25
C PRO A 232 12.21 57.08 -0.98
N SER A 233 12.55 55.79 -0.86
CA SER A 233 13.64 55.24 -1.62
C SER A 233 13.13 55.21 -3.06
N ILE A 234 14.02 55.56 -3.98
CA ILE A 234 13.90 55.55 -5.45
C ILE A 234 13.08 54.37 -6.02
N VAL A 235 13.00 53.27 -5.26
CA VAL A 235 12.21 52.07 -5.51
C VAL A 235 10.69 52.34 -5.59
N GLN A 236 10.12 53.22 -4.76
CA GLN A 236 8.67 53.50 -4.78
C GLN A 236 8.24 54.31 -6.03
N GLU A 237 9.02 55.29 -6.47
CA GLU A 237 8.68 56.07 -7.68
C GLU A 237 8.87 55.28 -8.98
N HIS A 238 9.82 54.33 -9.02
CA HIS A 238 10.00 53.46 -10.19
C HIS A 238 8.99 52.30 -10.25
N LEU A 239 8.57 51.74 -9.11
CA LEU A 239 7.58 50.66 -9.10
C LEU A 239 6.13 51.16 -9.24
N SER A 240 5.79 52.35 -8.73
CA SER A 240 4.45 52.91 -8.91
C SER A 240 4.14 53.30 -10.37
N MET A 241 5.13 53.77 -11.13
CA MET A 241 4.94 54.13 -12.55
C MET A 241 4.85 52.91 -13.49
N LEU A 242 5.53 51.80 -13.17
CA LEU A 242 5.51 50.57 -13.98
C LEU A 242 4.30 49.66 -13.70
N PHE A 243 3.59 49.90 -12.59
CA PHE A 243 2.48 49.06 -12.14
C PHE A 243 1.13 49.79 -12.01
N ASP A 244 1.02 51.03 -12.49
CA ASP A 244 -0.27 51.72 -12.61
C ASP A 244 -1.02 51.27 -13.87
N VAL A 245 -1.67 50.11 -13.75
CA VAL A 245 -2.47 49.50 -14.81
C VAL A 245 -3.70 50.33 -15.14
N GLN A 246 -4.23 51.10 -14.18
CA GLN A 246 -5.33 52.01 -14.44
C GLN A 246 -4.88 53.17 -15.34
N HIS A 247 -3.65 53.67 -15.21
CA HIS A 247 -3.10 54.68 -16.11
C HIS A 247 -2.86 54.14 -17.53
N LEU A 248 -2.37 52.91 -17.68
CA LEU A 248 -2.12 52.27 -18.98
C LEU A 248 -3.41 51.89 -19.71
N ILE A 249 -4.43 51.44 -18.99
CA ILE A 249 -5.75 51.13 -19.57
C ILE A 249 -6.49 52.41 -19.96
N LYS A 250 -6.37 53.48 -19.15
CA LYS A 250 -7.08 54.75 -19.39
C LYS A 250 -6.54 55.54 -20.58
N ASN A 251 -5.29 55.30 -20.99
CA ASN A 251 -4.64 55.96 -22.13
C ASN A 251 -4.34 55.01 -23.30
N LYS A 252 -5.07 53.88 -23.41
CA LYS A 252 -4.88 52.82 -24.42
C LYS A 252 -4.83 53.32 -25.87
N ASN A 253 -5.49 54.44 -26.18
CA ASN A 253 -5.55 55.01 -27.53
C ASN A 253 -4.42 56.00 -27.86
N GLU A 254 -3.59 56.41 -26.89
CA GLU A 254 -2.43 57.30 -27.12
C GLU A 254 -1.11 56.54 -27.32
N LEU A 255 -1.10 55.23 -27.06
CA LEU A 255 0.02 54.32 -27.33
C LEU A 255 0.35 54.19 -28.83
N ASP A 256 -0.57 54.59 -29.72
CA ASP A 256 -0.41 54.52 -31.18
C ASP A 256 0.32 55.74 -31.81
N SER A 257 0.81 56.72 -31.03
CA SER A 257 1.59 57.84 -31.58
C SER A 257 3.11 57.67 -31.39
N ILE A 258 3.89 57.91 -32.46
CA ILE A 258 5.37 57.96 -32.43
C ILE A 258 5.88 58.99 -31.39
N GLU A 259 5.04 59.94 -30.99
CA GLU A 259 5.35 60.96 -29.98
C GLU A 259 5.28 60.45 -28.53
N TYR A 260 4.52 59.40 -28.21
CA TYR A 260 4.41 58.89 -26.84
C TYR A 260 5.74 58.32 -26.31
N GLY A 261 6.44 57.53 -27.14
CA GLY A 261 7.77 57.02 -26.80
C GLY A 261 8.82 58.12 -26.63
N ARG A 262 8.76 59.17 -27.46
CA ARG A 262 9.66 60.34 -27.35
C ARG A 262 9.38 61.17 -26.11
N ARG A 263 8.12 61.45 -25.77
CA ARG A 263 7.75 62.19 -24.55
C ARG A 263 8.11 61.44 -23.28
N SER A 264 7.86 60.13 -23.22
CA SER A 264 8.22 59.29 -22.08
C SER A 264 9.75 59.22 -21.89
N LEU A 265 10.52 59.09 -22.97
CA LEU A 265 11.99 59.16 -22.91
C LEU A 265 12.50 60.56 -22.54
N ASP A 266 11.87 61.65 -22.99
CA ASP A 266 12.26 63.02 -22.61
C ASP A 266 11.96 63.33 -21.13
N ILE A 267 10.89 62.77 -20.58
CA ILE A 267 10.57 62.85 -19.15
C ILE A 267 11.62 62.08 -18.34
N LEU A 268 12.02 60.88 -18.77
CA LEU A 268 13.08 60.11 -18.13
C LEU A 268 14.44 60.83 -18.21
N ARG A 269 14.79 61.41 -19.36
CA ARG A 269 16.02 62.21 -19.54
C ARG A 269 16.06 63.44 -18.63
N LYS A 270 14.95 64.15 -18.48
CA LYS A 270 14.87 65.35 -17.63
C LYS A 270 14.82 65.02 -16.14
N LYS A 271 14.10 63.96 -15.75
CA LYS A 271 13.87 63.61 -14.34
C LYS A 271 15.07 62.92 -13.69
N TYR A 272 15.87 62.17 -14.47
CA TYR A 272 16.94 61.30 -13.94
C TYR A 272 18.35 61.67 -14.43
N LYS A 273 18.52 62.81 -15.10
CA LYS A 273 19.79 63.30 -15.68
C LYS A 273 20.96 63.43 -14.68
N ASN A 274 20.68 63.60 -13.39
CA ASN A 274 21.69 63.84 -12.36
C ASN A 274 22.00 62.60 -11.50
N LEU A 275 21.46 61.41 -11.85
CA LEU A 275 21.84 60.16 -11.20
C LEU A 275 23.18 59.67 -11.79
N PRO A 276 24.19 59.34 -10.95
CA PRO A 276 25.55 59.06 -11.41
C PRO A 276 25.67 57.92 -12.44
N ASP A 277 24.75 56.95 -12.41
CA ASP A 277 24.81 55.71 -13.20
C ASP A 277 23.63 55.55 -14.18
N PHE A 278 22.89 56.63 -14.49
CA PHE A 278 21.78 56.56 -15.44
C PHE A 278 22.26 56.76 -16.89
N ASP A 279 22.39 55.65 -17.64
CA ASP A 279 22.69 55.67 -19.08
C ASP A 279 21.42 55.80 -19.93
N TYR A 280 21.09 57.03 -20.29
CA TYR A 280 19.95 57.34 -21.16
C TYR A 280 20.06 56.71 -22.56
N ASN A 281 21.27 56.55 -23.10
CA ASN A 281 21.46 56.01 -24.45
C ASN A 281 21.22 54.50 -24.49
N LEU A 282 21.60 53.78 -23.43
CA LEU A 282 21.29 52.36 -23.27
C LEU A 282 19.77 52.14 -23.28
N VAL A 283 19.02 52.89 -22.46
CA VAL A 283 17.56 52.79 -22.35
C VAL A 283 16.87 53.12 -23.68
N LYS A 284 17.36 54.14 -24.38
CA LYS A 284 16.84 54.53 -25.70
C LYS A 284 17.11 53.46 -26.78
N ASN A 285 18.29 52.84 -26.76
CA ASN A 285 18.65 51.79 -27.72
C ASN A 285 17.87 50.49 -27.49
N GLU A 286 17.66 50.10 -26.22
CA GLU A 286 16.79 48.96 -25.89
C GLU A 286 15.36 49.21 -26.36
N TRP A 287 14.82 50.42 -26.18
CA TRP A 287 13.49 50.79 -26.66
C TRP A 287 13.34 50.72 -28.19
N GLU A 288 14.28 51.29 -28.96
CA GLU A 288 14.22 51.23 -30.42
C GLU A 288 14.43 49.79 -30.95
N SER A 289 15.14 48.91 -30.23
CA SER A 289 15.27 47.49 -30.58
C SER A 289 13.97 46.69 -30.36
N PHE A 290 13.15 47.11 -29.40
CA PHE A 290 11.91 46.45 -29.02
C PHE A 290 10.72 46.86 -29.90
N LYS A 291 10.77 48.08 -30.43
CA LYS A 291 9.73 48.70 -31.26
C LYS A 291 9.21 47.82 -32.43
N PRO A 292 10.03 47.07 -33.20
CA PRO A 292 9.54 46.22 -34.29
C PRO A 292 8.77 44.98 -33.80
N VAL A 293 9.17 44.41 -32.65
CA VAL A 293 8.55 43.21 -32.06
C VAL A 293 7.10 43.50 -31.64
N VAL A 294 6.84 44.72 -31.18
CA VAL A 294 5.49 45.19 -30.84
C VAL A 294 4.61 45.36 -32.09
N PHE A 295 5.21 45.76 -33.22
CA PHE A 295 4.48 46.02 -34.46
C PHE A 295 4.14 44.75 -35.26
N ASP A 296 5.04 43.78 -35.37
CA ASP A 296 4.78 42.51 -36.08
C ASP A 296 3.69 41.67 -35.41
N TYR A 297 3.56 41.78 -34.08
CA TYR A 297 2.58 41.02 -33.31
C TYR A 297 1.14 41.55 -33.47
N LYS A 298 0.95 42.77 -33.99
CA LYS A 298 -0.37 43.41 -34.18
C LYS A 298 -1.14 42.81 -35.38
N GLN A 299 -0.46 42.17 -36.34
CA GLN A 299 -1.16 41.54 -37.48
C GLN A 299 -1.79 40.19 -37.15
N SER A 300 -1.38 39.50 -36.06
CA SER A 300 -1.83 38.13 -35.75
C SER A 300 -2.93 38.04 -34.69
N LEU A 301 -3.48 39.15 -34.20
CA LEU A 301 -4.47 39.15 -33.11
C LEU A 301 -5.78 39.83 -33.50
N SER A 302 -6.81 39.01 -33.67
CA SER A 302 -8.20 39.42 -33.84
C SER A 302 -9.07 38.88 -32.71
N TYR A 303 -8.73 39.11 -31.42
CA TYR A 303 -9.64 39.00 -30.24
C TYR A 303 -9.05 39.70 -28.99
N ASP A 304 -9.94 40.06 -28.05
CA ASP A 304 -9.70 40.82 -26.79
C ASP A 304 -8.71 40.12 -25.83
N VAL A 305 -7.76 40.87 -25.25
CA VAL A 305 -6.67 40.36 -24.39
C VAL A 305 -6.90 40.78 -22.92
N SER A 306 -6.76 39.86 -21.96
CA SER A 306 -7.02 40.13 -20.53
C SER A 306 -5.85 40.80 -19.78
N GLU A 307 -6.15 41.54 -18.72
CA GLU A 307 -5.17 42.27 -17.86
C GLU A 307 -4.04 41.37 -17.32
N GLN A 308 -4.34 40.08 -17.08
CA GLN A 308 -3.37 39.08 -16.63
C GLN A 308 -2.37 38.67 -17.72
N GLN A 309 -2.73 38.75 -19.01
CA GLN A 309 -1.80 38.45 -20.11
C GLN A 309 -0.80 39.59 -20.31
N ILE A 310 -1.21 40.84 -20.13
CA ILE A 310 -0.32 42.02 -20.17
C ILE A 310 0.77 41.92 -19.08
N TRP A 311 0.37 41.51 -17.87
CA TRP A 311 1.28 41.27 -16.74
C TRP A 311 2.32 40.18 -17.00
N LYS A 312 1.91 39.06 -17.60
CA LYS A 312 2.79 37.94 -17.91
C LYS A 312 3.90 38.33 -18.91
N TYR A 313 3.58 39.16 -19.90
CA TYR A 313 4.55 39.58 -20.92
C TYR A 313 5.52 40.67 -20.43
N LEU A 314 5.08 41.60 -19.57
CA LEU A 314 5.93 42.62 -18.93
C LEU A 314 7.02 42.00 -18.02
N ILE A 315 6.66 40.93 -17.31
CA ILE A 315 7.57 40.20 -16.41
C ILE A 315 8.55 39.33 -17.19
N THR A 316 8.10 38.70 -18.28
CA THR A 316 8.96 37.88 -19.16
C THR A 316 10.01 38.73 -19.87
N PHE A 317 9.67 39.98 -20.24
CA PHE A 317 10.60 40.94 -20.85
C PHE A 317 11.72 41.38 -19.87
N LYS A 318 11.37 41.71 -18.62
CA LYS A 318 12.32 42.17 -17.58
C LYS A 318 13.33 41.11 -17.12
N LEU A 319 13.03 39.81 -17.27
CA LEU A 319 13.96 38.73 -16.95
C LEU A 319 15.04 38.51 -18.03
N SER A 320 14.88 39.12 -19.22
CA SER A 320 15.76 38.90 -20.37
C SER A 320 16.81 39.99 -20.60
N THR A 321 16.74 41.11 -19.88
CA THR A 321 17.74 42.21 -19.95
C THR A 321 18.69 42.13 -18.76
N ASN A 322 19.98 41.90 -19.02
CA ASN A 322 21.01 41.67 -18.00
C ASN A 322 21.47 43.01 -17.41
N ASN A 323 20.99 43.39 -16.21
CA ASN A 323 21.46 44.57 -15.50
C ASN A 323 21.22 44.49 -13.97
N PHE A 324 22.08 45.22 -13.24
CA PHE A 324 22.22 45.54 -11.80
C PHE A 324 21.00 45.39 -10.85
N PHE A 325 19.77 45.40 -11.36
CA PHE A 325 18.52 45.29 -10.59
C PHE A 325 18.28 43.90 -9.97
N ILE A 326 18.90 42.85 -10.52
CA ILE A 326 18.73 41.45 -10.07
C ILE A 326 19.52 41.14 -8.80
N ASP A 327 20.68 41.76 -8.58
CA ASP A 327 21.57 41.37 -7.48
C ASP A 327 21.18 41.99 -6.13
N GLU A 328 20.59 43.18 -6.08
CA GLU A 328 20.14 43.79 -4.81
C GLU A 328 18.76 43.32 -4.32
N TYR A 329 17.86 42.86 -5.20
CA TYR A 329 16.46 42.58 -4.85
C TYR A 329 15.97 41.15 -5.20
N LYS A 330 16.91 40.22 -5.37
CA LYS A 330 16.67 38.84 -5.83
C LYS A 330 15.57 38.10 -5.05
N ASN A 331 15.46 38.33 -3.74
CA ASN A 331 14.52 37.61 -2.87
C ASN A 331 13.05 38.07 -3.01
N ILE A 332 12.78 39.29 -3.51
CA ILE A 332 11.41 39.79 -3.75
C ILE A 332 10.87 39.31 -5.10
N LEU A 333 11.73 39.22 -6.13
CA LEU A 333 11.36 38.67 -7.44
C LEU A 333 11.12 37.16 -7.38
N ILE A 334 11.83 36.44 -6.51
CA ILE A 334 11.57 35.02 -6.21
C ILE A 334 10.20 34.85 -5.53
N LEU A 335 9.80 35.76 -4.63
CA LEU A 335 8.47 35.75 -3.99
C LEU A 335 7.32 36.08 -4.96
N LEU A 336 7.53 36.96 -5.95
CA LEU A 336 6.51 37.34 -6.94
C LEU A 336 6.30 36.29 -8.06
N ASN A 337 7.34 35.57 -8.48
CA ASN A 337 7.21 34.56 -9.54
C ASN A 337 6.51 33.27 -9.05
N VAL A 338 6.61 32.99 -7.75
CA VAL A 338 5.81 31.96 -7.06
C VAL A 338 4.32 32.34 -7.01
N TYR A 339 3.97 33.62 -7.19
CA TYR A 339 2.59 34.13 -7.03
C TYR A 339 1.81 34.36 -8.34
N LEU A 340 2.45 34.38 -9.52
CA LEU A 340 1.79 34.75 -10.80
C LEU A 340 1.65 33.61 -11.82
N ILE A 341 1.83 32.35 -11.40
CA ILE A 341 1.50 31.19 -12.22
C ILE A 341 -0.03 30.93 -12.15
N TYR A 342 -0.68 31.16 -13.29
CA TYR A 342 -2.05 30.82 -13.71
C TYR A 342 -3.20 31.83 -13.48
N PRO A 343 -3.69 32.43 -14.57
CA PRO A 343 -5.06 32.86 -14.72
C PRO A 343 -5.91 31.84 -15.49
N THR A 344 -7.06 31.49 -14.92
CA THR A 344 -8.18 30.80 -15.57
C THR A 344 -9.13 31.81 -16.20
N ASN A 345 -9.61 31.56 -17.43
CA ASN A 345 -11.04 31.61 -17.80
C ASN A 345 -11.25 31.35 -19.30
N SER A 346 -12.10 30.36 -19.62
CA SER A 346 -13.40 30.63 -20.26
C SER A 346 -14.32 29.41 -20.12
N VAL A 347 -15.57 29.70 -19.78
CA VAL A 347 -16.69 28.81 -19.41
C VAL A 347 -17.78 28.91 -20.49
N GLU A 348 -18.74 27.98 -20.41
CA GLU A 348 -20.11 27.98 -20.95
C GLU A 348 -20.31 27.05 -22.18
N CYS A 349 -21.32 26.16 -22.23
CA CYS A 349 -22.69 26.30 -21.72
C CYS A 349 -23.39 24.93 -21.51
N GLU A 350 -24.03 24.77 -20.32
CA GLU A 350 -25.38 24.21 -20.02
C GLU A 350 -25.81 22.79 -20.46
N ARG A 351 -26.62 21.97 -19.76
CA ARG A 351 -27.44 22.05 -18.52
C ARG A 351 -27.95 20.63 -18.18
N GLY A 352 -28.17 20.33 -16.89
CA GLY A 352 -29.21 19.36 -16.47
C GLY A 352 -28.87 18.40 -15.31
N LEU A 353 -29.17 18.83 -14.07
CA LEU A 353 -29.81 18.10 -12.94
C LEU A 353 -29.35 16.64 -12.65
N SER A 354 -29.02 16.16 -11.45
CA SER A 354 -29.21 16.63 -10.07
C SER A 354 -28.48 15.71 -9.07
N ALA A 355 -27.88 16.33 -8.03
CA ALA A 355 -27.75 15.88 -6.62
C ALA A 355 -26.81 14.70 -6.21
N MET A 356 -25.79 15.10 -5.43
CA MET A 356 -25.19 14.48 -4.21
C MET A 356 -24.35 13.18 -4.37
N SER A 357 -23.16 12.99 -3.79
CA SER A 357 -22.41 13.62 -2.69
C SER A 357 -20.88 13.30 -2.76
N ARG A 358 -20.06 14.14 -2.12
CA ARG A 358 -18.58 14.16 -2.07
C ARG A 358 -17.96 13.12 -1.14
N ASN A 359 -16.73 12.67 -1.45
CA ASN A 359 -15.64 12.44 -0.48
C ASN A 359 -14.29 12.71 -1.18
N GLN A 360 -13.52 13.70 -0.70
CA GLN A 360 -12.13 13.97 -1.10
C GLN A 360 -11.23 13.58 0.08
N SER A 361 -10.28 12.67 -0.14
CA SER A 361 -9.26 12.26 0.83
C SER A 361 -8.01 13.13 0.69
N ILE A 362 -7.68 13.91 1.73
CA ILE A 362 -6.37 14.55 1.94
C ILE A 362 -5.67 13.71 3.00
N GLY A 363 -4.62 12.97 2.62
CA GLY A 363 -3.86 12.06 3.49
C GLY A 363 -3.04 11.05 2.69
N ARG A 364 -2.05 10.38 3.32
CA ARG A 364 -1.31 9.28 2.67
C ARG A 364 -2.28 8.26 2.12
N SER A 365 -2.11 7.90 0.86
CA SER A 365 -3.03 7.02 0.19
C SER A 365 -2.30 6.09 -0.78
N ARG A 366 -2.86 4.90 -0.85
CA ARG A 366 -2.48 3.79 -1.68
C ARG A 366 -3.07 4.01 -3.05
N LEU A 367 -2.27 3.80 -4.07
CA LEU A 367 -2.72 3.99 -5.43
C LEU A 367 -3.56 2.78 -5.83
N SER A 368 -4.86 2.98 -6.07
CA SER A 368 -5.74 1.96 -6.61
C SER A 368 -5.96 2.21 -8.10
N ILE A 369 -5.65 1.20 -8.91
CA ILE A 369 -5.56 1.40 -10.36
C ILE A 369 -6.75 0.74 -11.06
N PRO A 370 -7.76 1.52 -11.50
CA PRO A 370 -8.83 1.00 -12.35
C PRO A 370 -8.30 0.79 -13.77
N THR A 371 -8.14 -0.48 -14.15
CA THR A 371 -7.61 -0.86 -15.46
C THR A 371 -8.44 -0.28 -16.62
N LEU A 372 -9.75 -0.11 -16.45
CA LEU A 372 -10.63 0.47 -17.48
C LEU A 372 -10.31 1.95 -17.82
N GLN A 373 -9.77 2.74 -16.90
CA GLN A 373 -9.37 4.14 -17.17
C GLN A 373 -8.01 4.25 -17.88
N ILE A 374 -7.12 3.28 -17.64
CA ILE A 374 -5.84 3.16 -18.35
C ILE A 374 -6.08 2.60 -19.75
N LEU A 375 -6.87 1.53 -19.85
CA LEU A 375 -7.18 0.89 -21.12
C LEU A 375 -8.04 1.75 -22.03
N SER A 376 -8.91 2.65 -21.52
CA SER A 376 -9.66 3.58 -22.39
C SER A 376 -8.78 4.56 -23.15
N ARG A 377 -7.58 4.90 -22.63
CA ARG A 377 -6.56 5.67 -23.35
C ARG A 377 -5.86 4.85 -24.42
N ALA A 378 -5.56 3.58 -24.14
CA ALA A 378 -5.03 2.64 -25.12
C ALA A 378 -6.08 2.21 -26.18
N LEU A 379 -7.36 2.26 -25.83
CA LEU A 379 -8.52 1.88 -26.64
C LEU A 379 -9.29 3.10 -27.17
N ALA A 380 -8.63 4.25 -27.38
CA ALA A 380 -9.19 5.38 -28.12
C ALA A 380 -9.37 5.07 -29.63
N VAL A 381 -9.89 3.89 -29.92
CA VAL A 381 -10.68 3.47 -31.07
C VAL A 381 -11.73 2.50 -30.52
N GLN A 382 -13.00 2.93 -30.55
CA GLN A 382 -14.26 2.20 -30.29
C GLN A 382 -14.78 2.10 -28.84
N THR A 383 -15.44 3.18 -28.39
CA THR A 383 -16.65 3.07 -27.56
C THR A 383 -17.88 3.43 -28.40
N SER A 384 -18.30 2.49 -29.24
CA SER A 384 -19.68 2.47 -29.77
C SER A 384 -20.13 1.03 -30.00
N GLN A 385 -20.38 0.28 -28.92
CA GLN A 385 -21.33 -0.83 -28.98
C GLN A 385 -22.19 -0.83 -27.72
N THR A 386 -23.19 0.04 -27.76
CA THR A 386 -24.45 -0.14 -27.06
C THR A 386 -25.03 -1.53 -27.34
N ARG A 387 -25.45 -2.20 -26.26
CA ARG A 387 -26.59 -3.14 -26.17
C ARG A 387 -26.90 -3.92 -27.45
N ASN A 388 -26.33 -5.11 -27.57
CA ASN A 388 -26.94 -6.19 -28.34
C ASN A 388 -26.60 -7.53 -27.66
N THR A 389 -27.42 -7.91 -26.67
CA THR A 389 -27.19 -9.06 -25.77
C THR A 389 -27.48 -10.41 -26.42
N ASP A 390 -28.25 -10.44 -27.51
CA ASP A 390 -28.80 -11.71 -28.01
C ASP A 390 -27.91 -12.40 -29.06
N ALA A 391 -27.09 -11.62 -29.79
CA ALA A 391 -26.20 -12.15 -30.83
C ALA A 391 -24.83 -12.67 -30.30
N LYS A 392 -24.33 -12.16 -29.17
CA LYS A 392 -23.07 -12.65 -28.54
C LYS A 392 -23.29 -13.91 -27.70
N HIS A 393 -24.46 -14.06 -27.08
CA HIS A 393 -24.82 -15.25 -26.31
C HIS A 393 -24.82 -16.52 -27.18
N THR A 394 -25.28 -16.41 -28.42
CA THR A 394 -25.33 -17.55 -29.34
C THR A 394 -23.94 -17.98 -29.86
N SER A 395 -22.95 -17.09 -29.95
CA SER A 395 -21.58 -17.45 -30.34
C SER A 395 -20.75 -18.01 -29.17
N GLY A 396 -20.87 -17.46 -27.97
CA GLY A 396 -20.14 -17.94 -26.77
C GLY A 396 -20.57 -19.35 -26.35
N ALA A 397 -21.89 -19.60 -26.31
CA ALA A 397 -22.43 -20.91 -26.02
C ALA A 397 -22.02 -21.99 -27.05
N ARG A 398 -21.91 -21.63 -28.34
CA ARG A 398 -21.42 -22.54 -29.40
C ARG A 398 -19.94 -22.89 -29.27
N VAL A 399 -19.11 -21.98 -28.78
CA VAL A 399 -17.68 -22.27 -28.51
C VAL A 399 -17.55 -23.12 -27.25
N ALA A 400 -18.34 -22.81 -26.21
CA ALA A 400 -18.34 -23.57 -24.96
C ALA A 400 -18.71 -25.05 -25.16
N SER A 401 -19.61 -25.38 -26.10
CA SER A 401 -19.96 -26.77 -26.42
C SER A 401 -18.80 -27.60 -26.99
N ASN A 402 -17.71 -26.97 -27.44
CA ASN A 402 -16.53 -27.69 -27.93
C ASN A 402 -15.59 -28.17 -26.82
N TYR A 403 -15.83 -27.75 -25.57
CA TYR A 403 -14.99 -28.09 -24.43
C TYR A 403 -15.78 -28.92 -23.43
N LYS A 404 -15.16 -29.98 -22.89
CA LYS A 404 -15.74 -30.74 -21.78
C LYS A 404 -15.69 -29.87 -20.52
N ILE A 405 -16.85 -29.52 -19.99
CA ILE A 405 -16.97 -28.72 -18.76
C ILE A 405 -17.39 -29.64 -17.60
N ILE A 406 -16.64 -29.59 -16.50
CA ILE A 406 -16.89 -30.37 -15.28
C ILE A 406 -17.18 -29.40 -14.13
N ASP A 407 -18.31 -29.60 -13.45
CA ASP A 407 -18.72 -28.77 -12.32
C ASP A 407 -18.31 -29.39 -10.98
N HIS A 408 -17.72 -28.56 -10.14
CA HIS A 408 -17.26 -28.90 -8.79
C HIS A 408 -17.94 -28.02 -7.75
N LYS A 409 -18.11 -28.56 -6.54
CA LYS A 409 -18.66 -27.84 -5.39
C LYS A 409 -17.76 -28.04 -4.18
N TYR A 410 -17.26 -26.94 -3.64
CA TYR A 410 -16.33 -26.87 -2.52
C TYR A 410 -16.66 -25.69 -1.62
N ASP A 411 -16.62 -25.88 -0.31
CA ASP A 411 -16.90 -24.82 0.66
C ASP A 411 -15.89 -23.67 0.53
N ALA A 412 -14.65 -24.04 0.23
CA ALA A 412 -13.56 -23.11 -0.08
C ALA A 412 -12.72 -23.60 -1.28
N VAL A 413 -12.27 -22.66 -2.09
CA VAL A 413 -11.31 -22.88 -3.18
C VAL A 413 -10.10 -22.01 -2.94
N VAL A 414 -8.92 -22.61 -2.90
CA VAL A 414 -7.63 -21.91 -2.81
C VAL A 414 -6.96 -21.99 -4.18
N VAL A 415 -6.63 -20.84 -4.76
CA VAL A 415 -5.92 -20.77 -6.04
C VAL A 415 -4.46 -20.42 -5.79
N GLY A 416 -3.60 -21.42 -5.92
CA GLY A 416 -2.17 -21.38 -5.65
C GLY A 416 -1.78 -22.32 -4.50
N ALA A 417 -0.71 -23.09 -4.69
CA ALA A 417 -0.17 -24.00 -3.68
C ALA A 417 1.26 -23.64 -3.25
N GLY A 418 1.57 -22.34 -3.23
CA GLY A 418 2.72 -21.82 -2.49
C GLY A 418 2.48 -21.86 -0.99
N GLY A 419 3.40 -21.31 -0.19
CA GLY A 419 3.26 -21.40 1.27
C GLY A 419 1.95 -20.80 1.81
N ALA A 420 1.43 -19.71 1.21
CA ALA A 420 0.21 -19.06 1.69
C ALA A 420 -1.02 -19.92 1.40
N GLY A 421 -1.08 -20.47 0.19
CA GLY A 421 -2.16 -21.35 -0.23
C GLY A 421 -2.19 -22.66 0.56
N LEU A 422 -1.03 -23.30 0.75
CA LEU A 422 -0.94 -24.50 1.58
C LEU A 422 -1.31 -24.21 3.04
N ARG A 423 -0.84 -23.10 3.63
CA ARG A 423 -1.19 -22.75 5.00
C ARG A 423 -2.68 -22.44 5.16
N ALA A 424 -3.29 -21.78 4.18
CA ALA A 424 -4.73 -21.53 4.15
C ALA A 424 -5.52 -22.83 3.99
N ALA A 425 -5.11 -23.70 3.06
CA ALA A 425 -5.76 -24.98 2.82
C ALA A 425 -5.73 -25.90 4.05
N CYS A 426 -4.57 -26.03 4.71
CA CYS A 426 -4.48 -26.74 5.98
C CYS A 426 -5.43 -26.14 7.02
N GLY A 427 -5.43 -24.81 7.19
CA GLY A 427 -6.32 -24.13 8.15
C GLY A 427 -7.80 -24.38 7.86
N LEU A 428 -8.22 -24.32 6.60
CA LEU A 428 -9.59 -24.57 6.17
C LEU A 428 -10.00 -26.03 6.37
N SER A 429 -9.14 -26.98 6.00
CA SER A 429 -9.39 -28.40 6.21
C SER A 429 -9.42 -28.79 7.68
N ILE A 430 -8.56 -28.20 8.52
CA ILE A 430 -8.63 -28.33 9.99
C ILE A 430 -9.97 -27.79 10.51
N ALA A 431 -10.44 -26.67 9.97
CA ALA A 431 -11.74 -26.09 10.30
C ALA A 431 -12.94 -26.85 9.66
N GLY A 432 -12.70 -27.98 8.99
CA GLY A 432 -13.74 -28.85 8.44
C GLY A 432 -14.31 -28.44 7.09
N PHE A 433 -13.76 -27.40 6.45
CA PHE A 433 -14.21 -26.97 5.11
C PHE A 433 -13.76 -27.95 4.05
N LYS A 434 -14.69 -28.41 3.20
CA LYS A 434 -14.32 -29.15 1.99
C LYS A 434 -13.58 -28.19 1.06
N THR A 435 -12.27 -28.40 0.95
CA THR A 435 -11.36 -27.42 0.33
C THR A 435 -10.72 -28.00 -0.92
N ALA A 436 -10.81 -27.27 -2.03
CA ALA A 436 -10.05 -27.57 -3.25
C ALA A 436 -8.84 -26.64 -3.34
N VAL A 437 -7.67 -27.19 -3.65
CA VAL A 437 -6.46 -26.43 -3.96
C VAL A 437 -6.15 -26.57 -5.43
N ILE A 438 -6.29 -25.47 -6.17
CA ILE A 438 -5.99 -25.38 -7.60
C ILE A 438 -4.59 -24.82 -7.74
N SER A 439 -3.69 -25.55 -8.40
CA SER A 439 -2.34 -25.08 -8.64
C SER A 439 -1.88 -25.42 -10.04
N LYS A 440 -1.36 -24.43 -10.78
CA LYS A 440 -0.78 -24.65 -12.12
C LYS A 440 0.54 -25.42 -12.09
N LEU A 441 1.08 -25.67 -10.90
CA LEU A 441 2.30 -26.44 -10.65
C LEU A 441 2.04 -27.51 -9.60
N PHE A 442 2.89 -28.54 -9.60
CA PHE A 442 3.07 -29.34 -8.39
C PHE A 442 3.45 -28.43 -7.20
N PRO A 443 2.80 -28.56 -6.02
CA PRO A 443 2.92 -27.58 -4.92
C PRO A 443 4.36 -27.18 -4.55
N THR A 444 5.29 -28.14 -4.44
CA THR A 444 6.68 -27.87 -4.04
C THR A 444 7.53 -27.21 -5.13
N ARG A 445 6.97 -26.95 -6.32
CA ARG A 445 7.60 -26.16 -7.39
C ARG A 445 7.22 -24.68 -7.33
N SER A 446 6.32 -24.30 -6.43
CA SER A 446 5.95 -22.91 -6.19
C SER A 446 7.16 -22.07 -5.76
N HIS A 447 7.18 -20.79 -6.13
CA HIS A 447 8.37 -19.94 -5.93
C HIS A 447 8.82 -19.78 -4.47
N THR A 448 7.92 -20.01 -3.50
CA THR A 448 8.28 -20.13 -2.07
C THR A 448 9.48 -21.05 -1.84
N VAL A 449 9.65 -22.12 -2.63
CA VAL A 449 10.77 -23.08 -2.51
C VAL A 449 12.14 -22.42 -2.67
N ALA A 450 12.21 -21.32 -3.42
CA ALA A 450 13.45 -20.62 -3.73
C ALA A 450 13.82 -19.56 -2.69
N ALA A 451 12.99 -19.31 -1.67
CA ALA A 451 13.34 -18.36 -0.62
C ALA A 451 14.48 -18.91 0.25
N GLN A 452 15.45 -18.05 0.57
CA GLN A 452 16.71 -18.47 1.18
C GLN A 452 16.84 -18.00 2.64
N GLY A 453 16.91 -16.67 2.83
CA GLY A 453 17.46 -16.05 4.03
C GLY A 453 16.77 -16.34 5.35
N GLY A 454 15.44 -16.46 5.37
CA GLY A 454 14.72 -16.86 6.58
C GLY A 454 13.32 -16.29 6.70
N ILE A 455 12.77 -16.43 7.91
CA ILE A 455 11.46 -15.93 8.35
C ILE A 455 11.65 -15.14 9.66
N ASN A 456 11.13 -13.92 9.74
CA ASN A 456 11.29 -13.09 10.92
C ASN A 456 10.30 -13.48 12.02
N ALA A 457 10.78 -13.58 13.26
CA ALA A 457 9.94 -13.65 14.45
C ALA A 457 10.74 -13.21 15.67
N ALA A 458 10.16 -12.40 16.55
CA ALA A 458 10.78 -11.97 17.80
C ALA A 458 10.76 -13.10 18.85
N LEU A 459 11.43 -14.23 18.58
CA LEU A 459 11.52 -15.38 19.48
C LEU A 459 12.46 -15.14 20.67
N GLY A 460 13.40 -14.20 20.52
CA GLY A 460 14.43 -13.93 21.53
C GLY A 460 15.35 -15.12 21.81
N SER A 461 15.63 -15.97 20.81
CA SER A 461 16.39 -17.22 20.98
C SER A 461 17.89 -16.99 21.18
N THR A 462 18.41 -15.86 20.70
CA THR A 462 19.83 -15.47 20.87
C THR A 462 19.98 -14.31 21.86
N GLU A 463 19.18 -13.26 21.67
CA GLU A 463 19.16 -12.06 22.50
C GLU A 463 17.70 -11.68 22.73
N ARG A 464 17.39 -10.98 23.83
CA ARG A 464 16.03 -10.50 24.11
C ARG A 464 15.50 -9.70 22.91
N ASP A 465 14.29 -10.02 22.47
CA ASP A 465 13.61 -9.31 21.38
C ASP A 465 12.16 -9.00 21.78
N ASP A 466 11.51 -8.17 20.97
CA ASP A 466 10.11 -7.76 21.16
C ASP A 466 9.43 -7.62 19.80
N TRP A 467 8.23 -8.19 19.65
CA TRP A 467 7.50 -8.12 18.40
C TRP A 467 7.13 -6.68 18.02
N ARG A 468 7.04 -5.76 19.00
CA ARG A 468 6.80 -4.32 18.75
C ARG A 468 8.00 -3.65 18.09
N TRP A 469 9.22 -4.14 18.34
CA TRP A 469 10.41 -3.68 17.63
C TRP A 469 10.39 -4.14 16.17
N HIS A 470 9.95 -5.38 15.94
CA HIS A 470 9.73 -5.90 14.58
C HIS A 470 8.61 -5.14 13.85
N MET A 471 7.52 -4.79 14.53
CA MET A 471 6.45 -3.94 14.01
C MET A 471 6.99 -2.57 13.60
N TYR A 472 7.75 -1.88 14.48
CA TYR A 472 8.40 -0.61 14.18
C TYR A 472 9.31 -0.69 12.95
N ASP A 473 10.19 -1.69 12.90
CA ASP A 473 11.08 -1.91 11.77
C ASP A 473 10.29 -2.08 10.48
N THR A 474 9.16 -2.79 10.53
CA THR A 474 8.29 -3.04 9.39
C THR A 474 7.53 -1.79 8.95
N VAL A 475 6.98 -1.00 9.87
CA VAL A 475 6.34 0.29 9.54
C VAL A 475 7.35 1.27 8.93
N LYS A 476 8.50 1.48 9.58
CA LYS A 476 9.59 2.28 9.02
C LYS A 476 10.05 1.68 7.68
N GLY A 477 10.13 0.34 7.61
CA GLY A 477 10.37 -0.52 6.45
C GLY A 477 9.62 -0.07 5.22
N SER A 478 8.30 -0.10 5.38
CA SER A 478 7.26 0.21 4.40
C SER A 478 7.20 1.68 3.97
N ASP A 479 8.02 2.54 4.60
CA ASP A 479 8.02 3.99 4.40
C ASP A 479 6.64 4.61 4.65
N TRP A 480 5.98 4.11 5.71
CA TRP A 480 4.65 4.52 6.16
C TRP A 480 3.54 4.44 5.10
N LEU A 481 3.76 3.61 4.07
CA LEU A 481 2.72 3.12 3.18
C LEU A 481 2.27 1.71 3.59
N GLY A 482 2.65 1.21 4.76
CA GLY A 482 2.13 -0.04 5.33
C GLY A 482 0.92 0.23 6.23
N ASP A 483 -0.11 -0.60 6.13
CA ASP A 483 -1.31 -0.52 6.97
C ASP A 483 -0.95 -1.07 8.36
N GLN A 484 -0.99 -0.22 9.38
CA GLN A 484 -0.38 -0.55 10.67
C GLN A 484 -1.18 -1.56 11.49
N ASP A 485 -2.46 -1.73 11.20
CA ASP A 485 -3.30 -2.82 11.72
C ASP A 485 -2.82 -4.18 11.19
N ALA A 486 -2.57 -4.29 9.89
CA ALA A 486 -2.03 -5.48 9.26
C ALA A 486 -0.59 -5.75 9.73
N ILE A 487 0.25 -4.72 9.88
CA ILE A 487 1.64 -4.88 10.37
C ILE A 487 1.64 -5.31 11.86
N HIS A 488 0.75 -4.74 12.68
CA HIS A 488 0.55 -5.17 14.07
C HIS A 488 0.22 -6.65 14.10
N TYR A 489 -0.83 -7.08 13.37
CA TYR A 489 -1.24 -8.48 13.30
C TYR A 489 -0.07 -9.39 12.90
N MET A 490 0.65 -9.03 11.83
CA MET A 490 1.76 -9.83 11.34
C MET A 490 2.92 -9.95 12.33
N ALA A 491 3.34 -8.86 12.96
CA ALA A 491 4.47 -8.87 13.88
C ALA A 491 4.14 -9.61 15.18
N GLU A 492 2.93 -9.40 15.72
CA GLU A 492 2.46 -10.08 16.93
C GLU A 492 2.30 -11.59 16.72
N GLU A 493 1.77 -12.00 15.56
CA GLU A 493 1.58 -13.42 15.22
C GLU A 493 2.88 -14.15 14.87
N ALA A 494 3.97 -13.43 14.58
CA ALA A 494 5.20 -14.01 14.07
C ALA A 494 5.82 -15.09 14.97
N PRO A 495 5.97 -14.89 16.30
CA PRO A 495 6.49 -15.92 17.18
C PRO A 495 5.64 -17.20 17.15
N ARG A 496 4.31 -17.06 17.19
CA ARG A 496 3.39 -18.20 17.17
C ARG A 496 3.47 -18.95 15.83
N ALA A 497 3.49 -18.23 14.72
CA ALA A 497 3.57 -18.82 13.39
C ALA A 497 4.88 -19.59 13.17
N VAL A 498 6.02 -19.06 13.63
CA VAL A 498 7.31 -19.76 13.50
C VAL A 498 7.40 -20.99 14.41
N VAL A 499 6.88 -20.91 15.64
CA VAL A 499 6.80 -22.08 16.53
C VAL A 499 5.86 -23.15 15.98
N GLU A 500 4.73 -22.76 15.37
CA GLU A 500 3.83 -23.70 14.67
C GLU A 500 4.58 -24.46 13.56
N LEU A 501 5.36 -23.76 12.73
CA LEU A 501 6.19 -24.38 11.69
C LEU A 501 7.21 -25.37 12.28
N GLU A 502 7.85 -25.02 13.40
CA GLU A 502 8.81 -25.92 14.07
C GLU A 502 8.13 -27.18 14.61
N ASN A 503 6.97 -27.03 15.25
CA ASN A 503 6.18 -28.13 15.80
C ASN A 503 5.68 -29.12 14.73
N ILE A 504 5.38 -28.66 13.52
CA ILE A 504 5.03 -29.55 12.38
C ILE A 504 6.26 -30.14 11.68
N GLY A 505 7.47 -29.90 12.19
CA GLY A 505 8.70 -30.55 11.77
C GLY A 505 9.59 -29.73 10.84
N MET A 506 9.42 -28.39 10.77
CA MET A 506 10.34 -27.56 9.99
C MET A 506 11.77 -27.62 10.59
N PRO A 507 12.79 -28.02 9.82
CA PRO A 507 14.13 -28.34 10.35
C PRO A 507 14.99 -27.08 10.55
N PHE A 508 14.55 -26.14 11.38
CA PHE A 508 15.33 -24.94 11.71
C PHE A 508 16.75 -25.27 12.19
N SER A 509 17.72 -24.48 11.72
CA SER A 509 19.07 -24.51 12.27
C SER A 509 19.03 -24.19 13.76
N ARG A 510 19.96 -24.75 14.55
CA ARG A 510 19.92 -24.67 16.00
C ARG A 510 21.03 -23.81 16.59
N THR A 511 20.73 -23.19 17.73
CA THR A 511 21.71 -22.65 18.67
C THR A 511 22.32 -23.80 19.50
N PRO A 512 23.44 -23.57 20.23
CA PRO A 512 24.03 -24.60 21.09
C PRO A 512 23.09 -25.14 22.18
N ASP A 513 22.12 -24.33 22.64
CA ASP A 513 21.10 -24.72 23.62
C ASP A 513 19.84 -25.34 22.98
N GLY A 514 19.86 -25.65 21.67
CA GLY A 514 18.79 -26.39 20.99
C GLY A 514 17.61 -25.55 20.50
N LYS A 515 17.64 -24.23 20.67
CA LYS A 515 16.60 -23.31 20.16
C LYS A 515 16.78 -23.02 18.67
N ILE A 516 15.77 -22.37 18.08
CA ILE A 516 15.82 -21.91 16.69
C ILE A 516 16.90 -20.83 16.55
N LEU A 517 17.81 -21.04 15.60
CA LEU A 517 18.85 -20.07 15.28
C LEU A 517 18.30 -18.88 14.50
N GLN A 518 18.63 -17.68 14.98
CA GLN A 518 18.26 -16.41 14.38
C GLN A 518 19.52 -15.66 13.92
N ARG A 519 19.51 -15.14 12.69
CA ARG A 519 20.61 -14.34 12.11
C ARG A 519 20.21 -12.88 11.94
N ALA A 520 21.21 -12.02 11.73
CA ALA A 520 20.96 -10.62 11.35
C ALA A 520 20.43 -10.53 9.93
N PHE A 521 19.61 -9.52 9.66
CA PHE A 521 19.06 -9.20 8.34
C PHE A 521 18.87 -7.69 8.19
N GLY A 522 18.71 -7.20 6.96
CA GLY A 522 18.66 -5.78 6.67
C GLY A 522 17.45 -5.07 7.28
N GLY A 523 17.68 -3.88 7.82
CA GLY A 523 16.63 -3.03 8.39
C GLY A 523 15.98 -3.55 9.67
N GLN A 524 16.66 -4.42 10.43
CA GLN A 524 16.20 -4.96 11.71
C GLN A 524 16.96 -4.34 12.89
N SER A 525 16.24 -3.87 13.90
CA SER A 525 16.82 -3.20 15.06
C SER A 525 16.16 -3.61 16.38
N TYR A 526 16.92 -3.51 17.46
CA TYR A 526 16.39 -3.58 18.82
C TYR A 526 15.92 -2.19 19.28
N ASP A 527 15.05 -2.16 20.30
CA ASP A 527 14.57 -0.93 20.95
C ASP A 527 14.13 0.17 19.96
N PHE A 528 13.20 -0.16 19.06
CA PHE A 528 12.60 0.80 18.11
C PHE A 528 13.64 1.62 17.32
N GLY A 529 14.70 0.98 16.82
CA GLY A 529 15.77 1.64 16.05
C GLY A 529 17.00 2.07 16.85
N ARG A 530 16.98 1.98 18.19
CA ARG A 530 18.04 2.52 19.06
C ARG A 530 19.02 1.48 19.59
N GLY A 531 18.60 0.22 19.69
CA GLY A 531 19.34 -0.86 20.34
C GLY A 531 20.35 -1.58 19.44
N GLY A 532 20.69 -1.03 18.28
CA GLY A 532 21.58 -1.66 17.31
C GLY A 532 20.90 -2.75 16.47
N GLN A 533 21.72 -3.55 15.77
CA GLN A 533 21.28 -4.55 14.80
C GLN A 533 20.60 -5.74 15.49
N ALA A 534 19.36 -6.03 15.12
CA ALA A 534 18.65 -7.20 15.64
C ALA A 534 18.97 -8.49 14.88
N ARG A 535 18.80 -9.62 15.57
CA ARG A 535 18.93 -10.99 15.05
C ARG A 535 17.63 -11.74 15.25
N ARG A 536 16.66 -11.55 14.35
CA ARG A 536 15.34 -12.20 14.46
C ARG A 536 14.92 -13.04 13.26
N CYS A 537 15.80 -13.14 12.26
CA CYS A 537 15.57 -13.94 11.07
C CYS A 537 15.86 -15.42 11.36
N CYS A 538 14.82 -16.19 11.65
CA CYS A 538 14.86 -17.63 11.85
C CYS A 538 15.18 -18.32 10.52
N CYS A 539 16.06 -19.33 10.52
CA CYS A 539 16.59 -19.86 9.27
C CYS A 539 16.85 -21.37 9.28
N VAL A 540 16.80 -21.97 8.08
CA VAL A 540 17.28 -23.33 7.80
C VAL A 540 18.47 -23.19 6.86
N ALA A 541 19.65 -22.95 7.43
CA ALA A 541 20.79 -22.45 6.68
C ALA A 541 20.35 -21.31 5.74
N ASP A 542 20.55 -21.42 4.44
CA ASP A 542 20.07 -20.50 3.41
C ASP A 542 19.03 -21.16 2.47
N ARG A 543 18.28 -22.14 2.97
CA ARG A 543 17.23 -22.88 2.23
C ARG A 543 15.88 -22.85 2.96
N THR A 544 15.59 -21.76 3.64
CA THR A 544 14.42 -21.66 4.53
C THR A 544 13.09 -21.83 3.80
N GLY A 545 12.96 -21.28 2.60
CA GLY A 545 11.77 -21.44 1.75
C GLY A 545 11.55 -22.85 1.28
N HIS A 546 12.62 -23.55 0.87
CA HIS A 546 12.58 -24.97 0.51
C HIS A 546 12.05 -25.80 1.70
N ALA A 547 12.66 -25.64 2.86
CA ALA A 547 12.24 -26.34 4.07
C ALA A 547 10.78 -26.04 4.43
N MET A 548 10.39 -24.76 4.47
CA MET A 548 9.02 -24.34 4.82
C MET A 548 7.99 -24.91 3.85
N LEU A 549 8.23 -24.84 2.54
CA LEU A 549 7.28 -25.31 1.54
C LEU A 549 7.11 -26.84 1.59
N HIS A 550 8.20 -27.59 1.75
CA HIS A 550 8.13 -29.05 1.91
C HIS A 550 7.45 -29.45 3.21
N THR A 551 7.72 -28.75 4.32
CA THR A 551 7.03 -29.00 5.60
C THR A 551 5.54 -28.71 5.49
N LEU A 552 5.13 -27.57 4.92
CA LEU A 552 3.71 -27.24 4.74
C LEU A 552 3.01 -28.20 3.79
N TYR A 553 3.67 -28.62 2.70
CA TYR A 553 3.10 -29.62 1.79
C TYR A 553 2.95 -30.97 2.51
N GLY A 554 3.98 -31.44 3.20
CA GLY A 554 3.90 -32.68 4.00
C GLY A 554 2.81 -32.63 5.06
N GLU A 555 2.64 -31.49 5.74
CA GLU A 555 1.56 -31.27 6.70
C GLU A 555 0.19 -31.32 6.03
N SER A 556 0.05 -30.69 4.87
CA SER A 556 -1.21 -30.66 4.13
C SER A 556 -1.73 -32.05 3.72
N LEU A 557 -0.82 -33.01 3.50
CA LEU A 557 -1.16 -34.39 3.14
C LEU A 557 -1.82 -35.16 4.29
N LYS A 558 -1.78 -34.64 5.53
CA LYS A 558 -2.50 -35.21 6.68
C LYS A 558 -4.00 -34.91 6.64
N TYR A 559 -4.41 -33.93 5.84
CA TYR A 559 -5.80 -33.46 5.76
C TYR A 559 -6.48 -33.88 4.46
N ASN A 560 -7.81 -33.91 4.48
CA ASN A 560 -8.62 -34.26 3.32
C ASN A 560 -8.83 -33.04 2.39
N THR A 561 -7.73 -32.47 1.93
CA THR A 561 -7.71 -31.38 0.95
C THR A 561 -7.66 -31.98 -0.47
N ASP A 562 -8.59 -31.57 -1.34
CA ASP A 562 -8.61 -32.06 -2.72
C ASP A 562 -7.66 -31.22 -3.58
N TYR A 563 -6.58 -31.84 -4.07
CA TYR A 563 -5.58 -31.17 -4.90
C TYR A 563 -5.88 -31.32 -6.39
N PHE A 564 -6.01 -30.19 -7.07
CA PHE A 564 -6.10 -30.07 -8.52
C PHE A 564 -4.76 -29.53 -9.02
N ILE A 565 -3.81 -30.45 -9.18
CA ILE A 565 -2.43 -30.18 -9.57
C ILE A 565 -2.34 -30.03 -11.08
N GLU A 566 -1.57 -29.05 -11.53
CA GLU A 566 -1.44 -28.68 -12.94
C GLU A 566 -2.80 -28.30 -13.55
N TYR A 567 -3.54 -27.48 -12.78
CA TYR A 567 -4.74 -26.78 -13.22
C TYR A 567 -4.47 -25.29 -13.30
N PHE A 568 -4.71 -24.70 -14.47
CA PHE A 568 -4.52 -23.27 -14.70
C PHE A 568 -5.84 -22.52 -14.49
N ALA A 569 -5.94 -21.73 -13.41
CA ALA A 569 -7.11 -20.90 -13.16
C ALA A 569 -7.17 -19.74 -14.17
N LEU A 570 -8.33 -19.58 -14.83
CA LEU A 570 -8.54 -18.60 -15.89
C LEU A 570 -9.15 -17.31 -15.32
N ASP A 571 -10.27 -17.43 -14.61
CA ASP A 571 -11.07 -16.29 -14.14
C ASP A 571 -11.90 -16.61 -12.90
N LEU A 572 -12.25 -15.55 -12.17
CA LEU A 572 -13.22 -15.56 -11.07
C LEU A 572 -14.66 -15.54 -11.60
N PHE A 573 -15.55 -16.19 -10.88
CA PHE A 573 -16.98 -16.01 -11.04
C PHE A 573 -17.50 -14.99 -10.04
N MET A 574 -18.10 -13.92 -10.55
CA MET A 574 -18.80 -12.95 -9.73
C MET A 574 -20.32 -13.13 -9.87
N ASN A 575 -21.07 -12.82 -8.82
CA ASN A 575 -22.51 -12.68 -8.92
C ASN A 575 -22.90 -11.49 -9.83
N LYS A 576 -24.18 -11.39 -10.20
CA LYS A 576 -24.68 -10.38 -11.17
C LYS A 576 -24.30 -8.94 -10.83
N ASP A 577 -24.20 -8.62 -9.52
CA ASP A 577 -23.91 -7.27 -9.04
C ASP A 577 -22.42 -7.04 -8.73
N ASN A 578 -21.54 -8.00 -9.01
CA ASN A 578 -20.11 -7.99 -8.67
C ASN A 578 -19.80 -7.74 -7.18
N THR A 579 -20.70 -8.14 -6.28
CA THR A 579 -20.57 -7.98 -4.83
C THR A 579 -20.10 -9.24 -4.11
N GLN A 580 -20.21 -10.40 -4.77
CA GLN A 580 -19.79 -11.70 -4.22
C GLN A 580 -19.03 -12.52 -5.27
N CYS A 581 -17.89 -13.07 -4.88
CA CYS A 581 -17.22 -14.13 -5.62
C CYS A 581 -17.89 -15.48 -5.33
N VAL A 582 -18.20 -16.25 -6.37
CA VAL A 582 -18.93 -17.52 -6.30
C VAL A 582 -18.14 -18.70 -6.87
N GLY A 583 -16.84 -18.51 -7.12
CA GLY A 583 -15.93 -19.57 -7.57
C GLY A 583 -14.93 -19.13 -8.63
N VAL A 584 -14.35 -20.12 -9.32
CA VAL A 584 -13.39 -19.93 -10.41
C VAL A 584 -13.61 -20.94 -11.53
N ILE A 585 -13.15 -20.60 -12.74
CA ILE A 585 -12.95 -21.55 -13.83
C ILE A 585 -11.46 -21.84 -14.00
N ALA A 586 -11.11 -23.10 -14.22
CA ALA A 586 -9.74 -23.53 -14.50
C ALA A 586 -9.70 -24.56 -15.63
N MET A 587 -8.54 -24.69 -16.26
CA MET A 587 -8.24 -25.71 -17.26
C MET A 587 -7.34 -26.79 -16.64
N ASN A 588 -7.72 -28.06 -16.77
CA ASN A 588 -6.83 -29.17 -16.48
C ASN A 588 -5.80 -29.29 -17.61
N LEU A 589 -4.51 -29.15 -17.29
CA LEU A 589 -3.45 -29.23 -18.30
C LEU A 589 -3.25 -30.67 -18.80
N GLU A 590 -3.57 -31.67 -18.00
CA GLU A 590 -3.34 -33.09 -18.34
C GLU A 590 -4.29 -33.62 -19.42
N ASP A 591 -5.55 -33.18 -19.42
CA ASP A 591 -6.57 -33.69 -20.36
C ASP A 591 -7.27 -32.60 -21.19
N GLY A 592 -6.94 -31.32 -20.94
CA GLY A 592 -7.50 -30.17 -21.65
C GLY A 592 -8.95 -29.85 -21.30
N SER A 593 -9.56 -30.52 -20.31
CA SER A 593 -10.93 -30.25 -19.88
C SER A 593 -11.01 -28.99 -19.01
N LEU A 594 -12.20 -28.39 -18.97
CA LEU A 594 -12.47 -27.17 -18.23
C LEU A 594 -13.30 -27.48 -16.99
N HIS A 595 -12.97 -26.81 -15.90
CA HIS A 595 -13.53 -27.10 -14.58
C HIS A 595 -14.06 -25.82 -13.96
N ARG A 596 -15.33 -25.84 -13.55
CA ARG A 596 -15.97 -24.75 -12.81
C ARG A 596 -16.05 -25.13 -11.35
N PHE A 597 -15.29 -24.45 -10.51
CA PHE A 597 -15.25 -24.66 -9.07
C PHE A 597 -16.18 -23.66 -8.41
N ARG A 598 -17.40 -24.08 -8.08
CA ARG A 598 -18.36 -23.26 -7.35
C ARG A 598 -18.02 -23.28 -5.87
N SER A 599 -17.91 -22.09 -5.27
CA SER A 599 -17.56 -21.95 -3.87
C SER A 599 -18.09 -20.64 -3.28
N ASN A 600 -18.41 -20.65 -2.00
CA ASN A 600 -18.74 -19.43 -1.27
C ASN A 600 -17.49 -18.65 -0.85
N ASN A 601 -16.32 -19.28 -0.85
CA ASN A 601 -15.07 -18.69 -0.39
C ASN A 601 -13.92 -19.04 -1.35
N THR A 602 -13.35 -18.03 -2.01
CA THR A 602 -12.22 -18.18 -2.91
C THR A 602 -11.02 -17.40 -2.37
N ILE A 603 -9.87 -18.06 -2.19
CA ILE A 603 -8.61 -17.44 -1.76
C ILE A 603 -7.65 -17.37 -2.95
N LEU A 604 -7.21 -16.18 -3.30
CA LEU A 604 -6.13 -15.94 -4.26
C LEU A 604 -4.77 -15.98 -3.56
N ALA A 605 -3.97 -17.00 -3.84
CA ALA A 605 -2.63 -17.22 -3.30
C ALA A 605 -1.61 -17.50 -4.44
N THR A 606 -1.72 -16.76 -5.56
CA THR A 606 -1.06 -17.08 -6.84
C THR A 606 0.39 -16.59 -6.96
N GLY A 607 0.94 -15.91 -5.95
CA GLY A 607 2.27 -15.28 -6.01
C GLY A 607 2.32 -14.01 -6.86
N GLY A 608 3.52 -13.44 -7.00
CA GLY A 608 3.76 -12.17 -7.70
C GLY A 608 3.90 -12.25 -9.22
N PHE A 609 4.38 -11.16 -9.81
CA PHE A 609 4.46 -10.90 -11.25
C PHE A 609 5.84 -10.36 -11.71
N GLY A 610 6.92 -10.78 -11.04
CA GLY A 610 8.28 -10.36 -11.39
C GLY A 610 8.68 -10.62 -12.85
N ARG A 611 8.04 -11.58 -13.53
CA ARG A 611 8.26 -11.87 -14.97
C ARG A 611 7.75 -10.82 -15.94
N THR A 612 7.15 -9.74 -15.43
CA THR A 612 6.93 -8.51 -16.20
C THR A 612 8.25 -7.84 -16.59
N TYR A 613 9.36 -8.14 -15.91
CA TYR A 613 10.68 -7.60 -16.19
C TYR A 613 11.59 -8.63 -16.87
N PHE A 614 12.63 -8.12 -17.55
CA PHE A 614 13.60 -8.94 -18.27
C PHE A 614 14.54 -9.70 -17.31
N SER A 615 15.07 -9.01 -16.29
CA SER A 615 15.91 -9.62 -15.26
C SER A 615 15.18 -9.62 -13.92
N CYS A 616 14.88 -10.82 -13.42
CA CYS A 616 14.23 -11.03 -12.14
C CYS A 616 14.75 -12.31 -11.47
N THR A 617 14.71 -12.36 -10.13
CA THR A 617 14.97 -13.59 -9.38
C THR A 617 13.78 -14.56 -9.43
N SER A 618 12.61 -14.07 -9.87
CA SER A 618 11.35 -14.80 -9.85
C SER A 618 11.38 -16.01 -10.80
N ALA A 619 10.68 -17.08 -10.40
CA ALA A 619 10.49 -18.23 -11.29
C ALA A 619 9.77 -17.81 -12.59
N HIS A 620 9.87 -18.63 -13.64
CA HIS A 620 9.14 -18.40 -14.90
C HIS A 620 7.62 -18.31 -14.70
N THR A 621 7.12 -18.95 -13.66
CA THR A 621 5.70 -19.09 -13.33
C THR A 621 5.14 -17.93 -12.49
N CYS A 622 5.94 -16.93 -12.11
CA CYS A 622 5.50 -15.74 -11.40
C CYS A 622 4.91 -14.68 -12.35
N THR A 623 3.66 -14.91 -12.77
CA THR A 623 2.99 -14.19 -13.87
C THR A 623 1.79 -13.33 -13.43
N GLY A 624 1.53 -13.23 -12.12
CA GLY A 624 0.48 -12.35 -11.58
C GLY A 624 -0.94 -12.76 -11.94
N ASP A 625 -1.21 -14.07 -12.04
CA ASP A 625 -2.48 -14.58 -12.56
C ASP A 625 -3.67 -14.15 -11.68
N GLY A 626 -3.54 -14.21 -10.35
CA GLY A 626 -4.58 -13.75 -9.42
C GLY A 626 -4.85 -12.25 -9.49
N ASN A 627 -3.80 -11.43 -9.65
CA ASN A 627 -3.94 -9.98 -9.84
C ASN A 627 -4.68 -9.66 -11.16
N ALA A 628 -4.41 -10.44 -12.20
CA ALA A 628 -5.07 -10.31 -13.50
C ALA A 628 -6.53 -10.79 -13.46
N MET A 629 -6.83 -11.89 -12.74
CA MET A 629 -8.21 -12.35 -12.51
C MET A 629 -9.03 -11.29 -11.77
N ALA A 630 -8.50 -10.70 -10.70
CA ALA A 630 -9.16 -9.60 -9.98
C ALA A 630 -9.41 -8.40 -10.90
N THR A 631 -8.42 -8.05 -11.73
CA THR A 631 -8.54 -6.98 -12.74
C THR A 631 -9.65 -7.24 -13.75
N ARG A 632 -9.78 -8.46 -14.27
CA ARG A 632 -10.77 -8.80 -15.31
C ARG A 632 -12.22 -8.73 -14.82
N VAL A 633 -12.45 -8.97 -13.53
CA VAL A 633 -13.78 -8.78 -12.92
C VAL A 633 -14.03 -7.35 -12.42
N GLY A 634 -13.13 -6.42 -12.72
CA GLY A 634 -13.29 -5.00 -12.43
C GLY A 634 -12.81 -4.55 -11.04
N LEU A 635 -12.19 -5.45 -10.26
CA LEU A 635 -11.56 -5.08 -9.00
C LEU A 635 -10.26 -4.33 -9.26
N LYS A 636 -9.95 -3.36 -8.39
CA LYS A 636 -8.74 -2.55 -8.50
C LYS A 636 -7.60 -3.21 -7.75
N ASN A 637 -6.46 -3.42 -8.40
CA ASN A 637 -5.21 -3.73 -7.70
C ASN A 637 -4.65 -2.45 -7.06
N GLN A 638 -3.77 -2.64 -6.09
CA GLN A 638 -3.22 -1.59 -5.24
C GLN A 638 -1.68 -1.60 -5.26
N ASP A 639 -1.06 -0.42 -5.29
CA ASP A 639 0.38 -0.19 -5.06
C ASP A 639 1.33 -0.97 -6.00
N LEU A 640 0.88 -1.29 -7.23
CA LEU A 640 1.64 -2.10 -8.20
C LEU A 640 2.91 -1.42 -8.74
N GLU A 641 3.06 -0.10 -8.57
CA GLU A 641 4.26 0.66 -8.91
C GLU A 641 5.46 0.35 -7.99
N PHE A 642 5.20 -0.19 -6.80
CA PHE A 642 6.21 -0.56 -5.82
C PHE A 642 6.72 -1.97 -6.12
N VAL A 643 7.81 -2.02 -6.88
CA VAL A 643 8.55 -3.25 -7.25
C VAL A 643 9.88 -3.24 -6.54
N GLN A 644 10.17 -4.27 -5.74
CA GLN A 644 11.42 -4.38 -5.01
C GLN A 644 12.51 -4.97 -5.89
N PHE A 645 13.65 -4.27 -5.95
CA PHE A 645 14.90 -4.76 -6.53
C PHE A 645 15.77 -5.27 -5.39
N HIS A 646 15.97 -6.59 -5.29
CA HIS A 646 16.89 -7.16 -4.30
C HIS A 646 18.32 -6.79 -4.69
N PRO A 647 19.19 -6.39 -3.74
CA PRO A 647 20.47 -5.78 -4.11
C PRO A 647 21.42 -6.78 -4.78
N THR A 648 21.35 -8.05 -4.39
CA THR A 648 22.31 -9.08 -4.79
C THR A 648 21.66 -10.19 -5.61
N GLY A 649 21.23 -9.90 -6.83
CA GLY A 649 21.03 -10.95 -7.85
C GLY A 649 22.36 -11.25 -8.55
N ILE A 650 22.65 -12.51 -8.86
CA ILE A 650 23.87 -12.91 -9.58
C ILE A 650 23.85 -12.26 -10.96
N TYR A 651 24.96 -11.64 -11.33
CA TYR A 651 25.14 -11.02 -12.65
C TYR A 651 25.00 -12.03 -13.79
N GLY A 652 24.32 -11.64 -14.87
CA GLY A 652 23.94 -12.51 -15.98
C GLY A 652 22.71 -13.38 -15.67
N ALA A 653 22.83 -14.33 -14.73
CA ALA A 653 21.79 -15.33 -14.48
C ALA A 653 20.55 -14.81 -13.72
N GLY A 654 20.72 -13.79 -12.88
CA GLY A 654 19.63 -13.22 -12.06
C GLY A 654 19.25 -14.02 -10.82
N CYS A 655 19.94 -15.14 -10.52
CA CYS A 655 19.68 -15.96 -9.34
C CYS A 655 19.91 -15.17 -8.05
N LEU A 656 19.06 -15.39 -7.03
CA LEU A 656 19.17 -14.69 -5.76
C LEU A 656 20.42 -15.12 -4.98
N MET A 657 21.19 -14.15 -4.50
CA MET A 657 22.11 -14.30 -3.37
C MET A 657 21.44 -13.74 -2.12
N THR A 658 21.19 -14.59 -1.13
CA THR A 658 20.50 -14.21 0.10
C THR A 658 21.13 -12.97 0.76
N GLU A 659 20.28 -12.06 1.25
CA GLU A 659 20.74 -10.99 2.15
C GLU A 659 21.36 -11.53 3.44
N GLY A 660 21.10 -12.80 3.78
CA GLY A 660 21.82 -13.54 4.82
C GLY A 660 23.34 -13.58 4.61
N CYS A 661 23.86 -13.43 3.39
CA CYS A 661 25.29 -13.28 3.14
C CYS A 661 25.86 -12.06 3.88
N ARG A 662 25.15 -10.93 3.83
CA ARG A 662 25.48 -9.72 4.60
C ARG A 662 25.16 -9.91 6.09
N GLY A 663 24.05 -10.61 6.37
CA GLY A 663 23.68 -11.20 7.67
C GLY A 663 24.84 -11.80 8.47
N GLU A 664 25.63 -12.63 7.80
CA GLU A 664 26.74 -13.38 8.37
C GLU A 664 28.10 -12.63 8.31
N GLY A 665 28.10 -11.37 7.86
CA GLY A 665 29.30 -10.51 7.82
C GLY A 665 29.89 -10.25 6.44
N GLY A 666 29.22 -10.67 5.36
CA GLY A 666 29.55 -10.28 3.98
C GLY A 666 29.33 -8.79 3.72
N PHE A 667 30.00 -8.25 2.70
CA PHE A 667 29.88 -6.83 2.34
C PHE A 667 30.08 -6.57 0.86
N LEU A 668 29.59 -5.42 0.38
CA LEU A 668 29.68 -5.01 -1.01
C LEU A 668 30.93 -4.18 -1.28
N ILE A 669 31.62 -4.44 -2.39
CA ILE A 669 32.80 -3.69 -2.84
C ILE A 669 32.69 -3.27 -4.31
N ASN A 670 33.13 -2.05 -4.61
CA ASN A 670 33.20 -1.53 -5.98
C ASN A 670 34.56 -1.88 -6.64
N SER A 671 34.79 -1.42 -7.88
CA SER A 671 36.05 -1.64 -8.62
C SER A 671 37.29 -1.03 -7.99
N LYS A 672 37.14 -0.10 -7.05
CA LYS A 672 38.25 0.49 -6.28
C LYS A 672 38.56 -0.31 -5.01
N GLY A 673 37.85 -1.41 -4.75
CA GLY A 673 37.93 -2.15 -3.50
C GLY A 673 37.29 -1.44 -2.30
N GLU A 674 36.56 -0.35 -2.53
CA GLU A 674 35.89 0.42 -1.47
C GLU A 674 34.64 -0.33 -0.99
N ARG A 675 34.50 -0.50 0.33
CA ARG A 675 33.25 -0.90 0.97
C ARG A 675 32.26 0.27 1.01
N PHE A 676 31.75 0.65 -0.16
CA PHE A 676 31.04 1.90 -0.40
C PHE A 676 29.79 2.10 0.46
N MET A 677 29.15 1.04 0.96
CA MET A 677 27.99 1.18 1.85
C MET A 677 28.29 1.94 3.15
N GLN A 678 29.56 2.03 3.58
CA GLN A 678 29.97 2.89 4.70
C GLN A 678 29.75 4.38 4.42
N ARG A 679 29.71 4.79 3.15
CA ARG A 679 29.43 6.16 2.72
C ARG A 679 27.94 6.43 2.58
N TYR A 680 27.17 5.46 2.07
CA TYR A 680 25.73 5.63 1.82
C TYR A 680 24.86 5.41 3.07
N ALA A 681 25.28 4.54 3.99
CA ALA A 681 24.58 4.26 5.24
C ALA A 681 25.60 4.07 6.39
N PRO A 682 26.16 5.15 6.95
CA PRO A 682 27.32 5.06 7.84
C PRO A 682 27.11 4.20 9.11
N VAL A 683 25.87 4.15 9.62
CA VAL A 683 25.52 3.40 10.84
C VAL A 683 25.36 1.92 10.53
N VAL A 684 24.43 1.57 9.65
CA VAL A 684 24.05 0.17 9.36
C VAL A 684 24.87 -0.48 8.24
N LYS A 685 25.56 0.31 7.41
CA LYS A 685 26.40 -0.14 6.29
C LYS A 685 25.61 -1.08 5.37
N ASP A 686 26.13 -2.27 5.11
CA ASP A 686 25.52 -3.29 4.26
C ASP A 686 24.20 -3.86 4.82
N PHE A 687 23.83 -3.57 6.07
CA PHE A 687 22.52 -3.89 6.66
C PHE A 687 21.45 -2.82 6.40
N ALA A 688 21.77 -1.80 5.60
CA ALA A 688 20.77 -0.87 5.11
C ALA A 688 19.66 -1.62 4.38
N LYS A 689 18.48 -0.99 4.33
CA LYS A 689 17.34 -1.58 3.64
C LYS A 689 17.62 -1.83 2.17
N VAL A 690 16.84 -2.75 1.61
CA VAL A 690 16.94 -3.22 0.23
C VAL A 690 16.92 -2.06 -0.77
N ASP A 691 15.97 -1.12 -0.64
CA ASP A 691 15.87 0.04 -1.55
C ASP A 691 17.12 0.94 -1.52
N ILE A 692 17.66 1.22 -0.33
CA ILE A 692 18.86 2.04 -0.15
C ILE A 692 20.09 1.35 -0.75
N THR A 693 20.25 0.05 -0.46
CA THR A 693 21.39 -0.73 -0.95
C THR A 693 21.36 -0.85 -2.47
N SER A 694 20.20 -1.13 -3.06
CA SER A 694 20.03 -1.21 -4.52
C SER A 694 20.29 0.12 -5.23
N ARG A 695 19.85 1.24 -4.65
CA ARG A 695 20.19 2.58 -5.17
C ARG A 695 21.68 2.87 -5.10
N ALA A 696 22.31 2.61 -3.96
CA ALA A 696 23.76 2.82 -3.78
C ALA A 696 24.57 2.03 -4.82
N MET A 697 24.26 0.74 -5.01
CA MET A 697 24.90 -0.09 -6.05
C MET A 697 24.72 0.49 -7.45
N THR A 698 23.51 0.95 -7.77
CA THR A 698 23.21 1.53 -9.09
C THR A 698 23.95 2.85 -9.32
N ILE A 699 24.10 3.69 -8.29
CA ILE A 699 24.90 4.93 -8.34
C ILE A 699 26.37 4.60 -8.57
N GLU A 700 26.94 3.63 -7.84
CA GLU A 700 28.33 3.20 -8.02
C GLU A 700 28.59 2.74 -9.46
N ILE A 701 27.66 1.98 -10.05
CA ILE A 701 27.73 1.53 -11.45
C ILE A 701 27.65 2.73 -12.42
N ARG A 702 26.63 3.60 -12.26
CA ARG A 702 26.42 4.79 -13.11
C ARG A 702 27.61 5.75 -13.09
N GLU A 703 28.27 5.90 -11.94
CA GLU A 703 29.45 6.75 -11.78
C GLU A 703 30.78 6.04 -12.18
N GLY A 704 30.69 4.93 -12.93
CA GLY A 704 31.84 4.25 -13.53
C GLY A 704 32.71 3.45 -12.56
N ARG A 705 32.19 3.16 -11.35
CA ARG A 705 32.86 2.37 -10.31
C ARG A 705 32.39 0.92 -10.26
N GLY A 706 31.53 0.47 -11.17
CA GLY A 706 31.21 -0.96 -11.32
C GLY A 706 32.43 -1.82 -11.70
N VAL A 707 32.33 -3.13 -11.44
CA VAL A 707 33.35 -4.16 -11.69
C VAL A 707 33.09 -4.89 -13.01
N GLY A 708 34.02 -5.76 -13.41
CA GLY A 708 33.95 -6.50 -14.68
C GLY A 708 34.38 -5.67 -15.89
N LYS A 709 34.38 -6.32 -17.07
CA LYS A 709 34.82 -5.69 -18.33
C LYS A 709 33.98 -4.46 -18.69
N ASP A 710 32.67 -4.55 -18.46
CA ASP A 710 31.70 -3.52 -18.86
C ASP A 710 31.32 -2.57 -17.70
N LYS A 711 31.93 -2.74 -16.52
CA LYS A 711 31.69 -1.93 -15.31
C LYS A 711 30.22 -1.84 -14.89
N ASP A 712 29.48 -2.93 -15.02
CA ASP A 712 28.02 -2.96 -14.96
C ASP A 712 27.46 -3.77 -13.77
N HIS A 713 28.33 -4.21 -12.86
CA HIS A 713 27.94 -4.91 -11.63
C HIS A 713 28.86 -4.56 -10.45
N ILE A 714 28.59 -5.15 -9.29
CA ILE A 714 29.32 -4.95 -8.02
C ILE A 714 29.75 -6.32 -7.48
N HIS A 715 30.72 -6.35 -6.57
CA HIS A 715 31.16 -7.57 -5.91
C HIS A 715 30.54 -7.71 -4.52
N LEU A 716 30.03 -8.90 -4.20
CA LEU A 716 29.70 -9.34 -2.85
C LEU A 716 30.84 -10.18 -2.30
N GLN A 717 31.53 -9.68 -1.27
CA GLN A 717 32.70 -10.31 -0.69
C GLN A 717 32.34 -11.19 0.52
N LEU A 718 32.78 -12.45 0.49
CA LEU A 718 32.56 -13.46 1.54
C LEU A 718 33.83 -14.21 1.96
N SER A 719 34.93 -14.09 1.20
CA SER A 719 36.12 -14.93 1.37
C SER A 719 36.88 -14.71 2.70
N HIS A 720 36.55 -13.64 3.45
CA HIS A 720 37.08 -13.37 4.78
C HIS A 720 36.37 -14.13 5.89
N LEU A 721 35.18 -14.70 5.61
CA LEU A 721 34.44 -15.51 6.56
C LEU A 721 35.08 -16.90 6.67
N ASP A 722 34.97 -17.53 7.85
CA ASP A 722 35.43 -18.90 8.06
C ASP A 722 34.75 -19.84 7.05
N PRO A 723 35.49 -20.62 6.24
CA PRO A 723 34.90 -21.59 5.31
C PRO A 723 33.95 -22.59 5.99
N LYS A 724 34.14 -22.90 7.27
CA LYS A 724 33.20 -23.71 8.06
C LYS A 724 31.87 -22.99 8.23
N LEU A 725 31.88 -21.69 8.53
CA LEU A 725 30.67 -20.87 8.63
C LEU A 725 29.94 -20.82 7.28
N LEU A 726 30.66 -20.62 6.17
CA LEU A 726 30.04 -20.62 4.83
C LEU A 726 29.35 -21.96 4.53
N ARG A 727 30.00 -23.08 4.86
CA ARG A 727 29.45 -24.43 4.66
C ARG A 727 28.21 -24.70 5.53
N GLU A 728 28.18 -24.19 6.75
CA GLU A 728 27.07 -24.42 7.70
C GLU A 728 25.90 -23.45 7.49
N ARG A 729 26.18 -22.17 7.22
CA ARG A 729 25.17 -21.09 7.18
C ARG A 729 24.71 -20.69 5.79
N LEU A 730 25.57 -20.84 4.79
CA LEU A 730 25.40 -20.38 3.42
C LEU A 730 25.72 -21.47 2.34
N PRO A 731 25.33 -22.75 2.52
CA PRO A 731 25.66 -23.81 1.57
C PRO A 731 24.95 -23.68 0.22
N GLY A 732 23.69 -23.25 0.19
CA GLY A 732 22.91 -23.12 -1.03
C GLY A 732 23.46 -22.06 -1.98
N ILE A 733 23.86 -20.92 -1.45
CA ILE A 733 24.45 -19.86 -2.26
C ILE A 733 25.89 -20.17 -2.68
N SER A 734 26.63 -20.95 -1.89
CA SER A 734 27.97 -21.40 -2.25
C SER A 734 27.92 -22.24 -3.53
N GLU A 735 26.96 -23.17 -3.59
CA GLU A 735 26.67 -23.98 -4.77
C GLU A 735 26.19 -23.11 -5.95
N THR A 736 25.25 -22.20 -5.69
CA THR A 736 24.66 -21.32 -6.72
C THR A 736 25.71 -20.42 -7.36
N ALA A 737 26.60 -19.83 -6.56
CA ALA A 737 27.69 -18.99 -7.07
C ALA A 737 28.66 -19.78 -7.96
N MET A 738 29.01 -21.01 -7.55
CA MET A 738 29.84 -21.89 -8.36
C MET A 738 29.18 -22.24 -9.69
N ILE A 739 27.92 -22.68 -9.69
CA ILE A 739 27.21 -23.10 -10.90
C ILE A 739 27.02 -21.94 -11.89
N PHE A 740 26.53 -20.79 -11.42
CA PHE A 740 26.07 -19.72 -12.30
C PHE A 740 27.11 -18.64 -12.57
N SER A 741 28.19 -18.58 -11.79
CA SER A 741 29.26 -17.59 -11.99
C SER A 741 30.68 -18.17 -11.95
N GLY A 742 30.85 -19.47 -11.71
CA GLY A 742 32.17 -20.10 -11.58
C GLY A 742 32.97 -19.63 -10.36
N VAL A 743 32.31 -19.02 -9.38
CA VAL A 743 32.96 -18.38 -8.22
C VAL A 743 33.00 -19.34 -7.04
N ASP A 744 34.21 -19.59 -6.54
CA ASP A 744 34.44 -20.16 -5.21
C ASP A 744 34.38 -19.06 -4.15
N VAL A 745 33.29 -19.04 -3.39
CA VAL A 745 32.98 -18.01 -2.39
C VAL A 745 34.00 -17.95 -1.24
N THR A 746 34.82 -18.99 -1.06
CA THR A 746 35.91 -19.00 -0.07
C THR A 746 37.16 -18.25 -0.53
N LYS A 747 37.24 -17.87 -1.81
CA LYS A 747 38.42 -17.26 -2.43
C LYS A 747 38.13 -15.97 -3.17
N GLN A 748 36.97 -15.89 -3.81
CA GLN A 748 36.63 -14.81 -4.75
C GLN A 748 35.26 -14.20 -4.42
N PRO A 749 35.07 -12.89 -4.66
CA PRO A 749 33.78 -12.26 -4.49
C PRO A 749 32.81 -12.64 -5.61
N ILE A 750 31.51 -12.59 -5.32
CA ILE A 750 30.44 -12.96 -6.24
C ILE A 750 29.99 -11.72 -7.03
N PRO A 751 29.87 -11.78 -8.37
CA PRO A 751 29.37 -10.67 -9.17
C PRO A 751 27.85 -10.53 -9.01
N VAL A 752 27.40 -9.36 -8.56
CA VAL A 752 26.01 -9.09 -8.19
C VAL A 752 25.50 -7.73 -8.69
N LEU A 753 24.20 -7.64 -8.95
CA LEU A 753 23.50 -6.39 -9.27
C LEU A 753 22.06 -6.36 -8.76
N PRO A 754 21.47 -5.16 -8.56
CA PRO A 754 20.07 -5.03 -8.22
C PRO A 754 19.15 -5.70 -9.24
N THR A 755 18.32 -6.63 -8.79
CA THR A 755 17.48 -7.48 -9.66
C THR A 755 16.05 -7.50 -9.14
N VAL A 756 15.05 -7.43 -10.04
CA VAL A 756 13.62 -7.47 -9.66
C VAL A 756 13.33 -8.75 -8.87
N HIS A 757 12.65 -8.60 -7.73
CA HIS A 757 12.56 -9.69 -6.76
C HIS A 757 11.15 -9.94 -6.22
N TYR A 758 10.46 -8.88 -5.79
CA TYR A 758 9.20 -9.01 -5.07
C TYR A 758 8.24 -7.88 -5.39
N ASN A 759 6.96 -8.17 -5.47
CA ASN A 759 5.89 -7.21 -5.70
C ASN A 759 5.21 -6.82 -4.37
N MET A 760 5.29 -5.55 -3.96
CA MET A 760 4.60 -5.08 -2.74
C MET A 760 3.11 -4.82 -2.98
N GLY A 761 2.78 -4.40 -4.20
CA GLY A 761 1.40 -4.23 -4.64
C GLY A 761 0.73 -5.55 -4.99
N GLY A 762 -0.60 -5.55 -5.00
CA GLY A 762 -1.40 -6.73 -5.26
C GLY A 762 -2.91 -6.49 -5.13
N VAL A 763 -3.68 -7.55 -4.94
CA VAL A 763 -5.13 -7.47 -4.67
C VAL A 763 -5.32 -6.90 -3.25
N PRO A 764 -5.96 -5.73 -3.07
CA PRO A 764 -6.08 -5.11 -1.76
C PRO A 764 -6.94 -5.95 -0.82
N THR A 765 -6.46 -6.16 0.40
CA THR A 765 -7.22 -6.84 1.46
C THR A 765 -7.24 -6.00 2.71
N ASN A 766 -8.16 -6.29 3.63
CA ASN A 766 -7.98 -5.89 5.02
C ASN A 766 -6.99 -6.85 5.73
N TYR A 767 -6.70 -6.60 7.02
CA TYR A 767 -5.79 -7.45 7.81
C TYR A 767 -6.29 -8.89 8.01
N LYS A 768 -7.59 -9.16 7.75
CA LYS A 768 -8.20 -10.49 7.81
C LYS A 768 -8.03 -11.30 6.50
N GLY A 769 -7.51 -10.67 5.45
CA GLY A 769 -7.32 -11.27 4.13
C GLY A 769 -8.54 -11.21 3.22
N GLN A 770 -9.64 -10.57 3.65
CA GLN A 770 -10.80 -10.33 2.77
C GLN A 770 -10.44 -9.29 1.73
N VAL A 771 -10.72 -9.56 0.46
CA VAL A 771 -10.53 -8.58 -0.62
C VAL A 771 -11.46 -7.41 -0.40
N ILE A 772 -10.95 -6.20 -0.54
CA ILE A 772 -11.70 -4.95 -0.36
C ILE A 772 -11.80 -4.18 -1.67
N GLN A 773 -12.89 -3.42 -1.79
CA GLN A 773 -13.08 -2.45 -2.86
C GLN A 773 -13.59 -1.13 -2.29
N GLU A 774 -13.26 -0.02 -2.95
CA GLU A 774 -13.75 1.29 -2.57
C GLU A 774 -15.17 1.51 -3.12
N LYS A 775 -16.14 1.79 -2.24
CA LYS A 775 -17.49 2.22 -2.59
C LYS A 775 -17.86 3.43 -1.75
N ASP A 776 -18.24 4.52 -2.41
CA ASP A 776 -18.60 5.81 -1.78
C ASP A 776 -17.52 6.36 -0.81
N GLY A 777 -16.25 6.14 -1.16
CA GLY A 777 -15.09 6.54 -0.35
C GLY A 777 -14.84 5.68 0.89
N LYS A 778 -15.45 4.49 0.98
CA LYS A 778 -15.25 3.52 2.07
C LYS A 778 -14.78 2.18 1.53
N ASP A 779 -13.93 1.51 2.29
CA ASP A 779 -13.56 0.12 2.03
C ASP A 779 -14.74 -0.81 2.35
N VAL A 780 -15.14 -1.62 1.37
CA VAL A 780 -16.18 -2.64 1.51
C VAL A 780 -15.59 -3.98 1.08
N GLY A 781 -15.78 -5.01 1.91
CA GLY A 781 -15.36 -6.37 1.57
C GLY A 781 -16.11 -6.92 0.35
N VAL A 782 -15.40 -7.62 -0.53
CA VAL A 782 -15.97 -8.43 -1.59
C VAL A 782 -16.32 -9.79 -0.99
N LYS A 783 -17.61 -10.06 -0.83
CA LYS A 783 -18.07 -11.27 -0.15
C LYS A 783 -17.51 -12.51 -0.83
N GLY A 784 -16.97 -13.45 -0.04
CA GLY A 784 -16.46 -14.71 -0.55
C GLY A 784 -15.15 -14.63 -1.35
N LEU A 785 -14.46 -13.47 -1.36
CA LEU A 785 -13.16 -13.33 -1.99
C LEU A 785 -12.10 -12.90 -0.99
N TYR A 786 -10.99 -13.62 -1.00
CA TYR A 786 -9.85 -13.44 -0.12
C TYR A 786 -8.56 -13.45 -0.94
N ALA A 787 -7.48 -12.88 -0.40
CA ALA A 787 -6.15 -13.00 -0.98
C ALA A 787 -5.07 -13.06 0.11
N ALA A 788 -4.00 -13.81 -0.13
CA ALA A 788 -2.87 -13.94 0.81
C ALA A 788 -1.52 -14.11 0.10
N GLY A 789 -0.44 -13.81 0.82
CA GLY A 789 0.92 -13.83 0.29
C GLY A 789 1.16 -12.73 -0.75
N GLU A 790 2.15 -12.93 -1.64
CA GLU A 790 2.58 -11.90 -2.61
C GLU A 790 1.51 -11.49 -3.62
N ALA A 791 0.43 -12.26 -3.80
CA ALA A 791 -0.69 -11.84 -4.64
C ALA A 791 -1.54 -10.74 -3.98
N ALA A 792 -1.48 -10.60 -2.66
CA ALA A 792 -2.28 -9.70 -1.85
C ALA A 792 -1.54 -8.41 -1.49
N CYS A 793 -2.32 -7.38 -1.16
CA CYS A 793 -1.84 -6.10 -0.66
C CYS A 793 -2.64 -5.74 0.61
N ALA A 794 -2.31 -6.40 1.72
CA ALA A 794 -2.97 -6.22 3.01
C ALA A 794 -2.94 -4.80 3.62
N SER A 795 -1.93 -3.93 3.47
CA SER A 795 -0.55 -4.13 2.99
C SER A 795 0.44 -3.99 4.14
N VAL A 796 1.16 -5.08 4.45
CA VAL A 796 2.20 -5.09 5.49
C VAL A 796 3.57 -4.60 5.02
N HIS A 797 3.74 -4.43 3.71
CA HIS A 797 5.04 -4.11 3.11
C HIS A 797 5.14 -2.68 2.58
N GLY A 798 4.00 -2.03 2.32
CA GLY A 798 3.92 -0.69 1.75
C GLY A 798 4.89 -0.46 0.60
N ALA A 799 5.72 0.58 0.68
CA ALA A 799 6.61 0.94 -0.41
C ALA A 799 7.93 0.16 -0.44
N ASN A 800 8.26 -0.61 0.60
CA ASN A 800 9.46 -1.46 0.64
C ASN A 800 9.33 -2.56 1.71
N ARG A 801 9.37 -3.82 1.27
CA ARG A 801 9.39 -4.98 2.15
C ARG A 801 10.74 -5.15 2.87
N LEU A 802 10.71 -5.56 4.14
CA LEU A 802 11.91 -6.06 4.83
C LEU A 802 12.24 -7.51 4.42
N GLY A 803 13.53 -7.82 4.32
CA GLY A 803 13.97 -9.21 4.12
C GLY A 803 13.39 -10.13 5.20
N ALA A 804 13.05 -11.37 4.83
CA ALA A 804 12.39 -12.38 5.67
C ALA A 804 10.96 -12.08 6.18
N ASN A 805 10.35 -10.93 5.88
CA ASN A 805 8.92 -10.67 6.17
C ASN A 805 7.95 -11.35 5.19
N SER A 806 8.37 -11.75 3.98
CA SER A 806 7.45 -12.38 3.01
C SER A 806 7.06 -13.80 3.41
N LEU A 807 7.99 -14.61 3.91
CA LEU A 807 7.65 -15.96 4.40
C LEU A 807 6.75 -15.89 5.64
N LEU A 808 6.92 -14.85 6.46
CA LEU A 808 6.04 -14.56 7.58
C LEU A 808 4.63 -14.17 7.13
N ASP A 809 4.50 -13.20 6.24
CA ASP A 809 3.23 -12.79 5.63
C ASP A 809 2.46 -14.00 5.09
N ILE A 810 3.15 -14.84 4.31
CA ILE A 810 2.61 -16.09 3.76
C ILE A 810 1.90 -16.93 4.83
N VAL A 811 2.57 -17.26 5.94
CA VAL A 811 2.01 -18.15 6.96
C VAL A 811 1.00 -17.46 7.86
N VAL A 812 1.17 -16.17 8.12
CA VAL A 812 0.22 -15.39 8.95
C VAL A 812 -1.08 -15.15 8.19
N PHE A 813 -1.03 -14.58 6.98
CA PHE A 813 -2.23 -14.19 6.25
C PHE A 813 -2.91 -15.37 5.53
N GLY A 814 -2.15 -16.42 5.16
CA GLY A 814 -2.75 -17.68 4.74
C GLY A 814 -3.62 -18.28 5.87
N ARG A 815 -3.10 -18.27 7.10
CA ARG A 815 -3.87 -18.66 8.28
C ARG A 815 -5.02 -17.69 8.60
N ALA A 816 -4.80 -16.38 8.46
CA ALA A 816 -5.82 -15.37 8.72
C ALA A 816 -7.04 -15.54 7.80
N CYS A 817 -6.83 -15.84 6.52
CA CYS A 817 -7.92 -16.13 5.59
C CYS A 817 -8.72 -17.35 6.07
N ALA A 818 -8.05 -18.44 6.43
CA ALA A 818 -8.71 -19.64 6.93
C ALA A 818 -9.50 -19.36 8.22
N ASN A 819 -8.91 -18.64 9.18
CA ASN A 819 -9.58 -18.26 10.43
C ASN A 819 -10.78 -17.35 10.18
N THR A 820 -10.69 -16.42 9.23
CA THR A 820 -11.77 -15.50 8.90
C THR A 820 -12.92 -16.24 8.24
N ILE A 821 -12.63 -17.10 7.26
CA ILE A 821 -13.65 -17.97 6.64
C ILE A 821 -14.30 -18.88 7.69
N ALA A 822 -13.51 -19.48 8.59
CA ALA A 822 -14.05 -20.31 9.66
C ALA A 822 -14.90 -19.52 10.68
N GLY A 823 -14.61 -18.23 10.86
CA GLY A 823 -15.36 -17.35 11.76
C GLY A 823 -16.63 -16.74 11.12
N GLU A 824 -16.68 -16.63 9.80
CA GLU A 824 -17.76 -15.95 9.07
C GLU A 824 -18.63 -16.88 8.22
N ASN A 825 -18.18 -18.12 7.97
CA ASN A 825 -18.87 -19.13 7.18
C ASN A 825 -18.86 -20.49 7.89
N LYS A 826 -19.70 -21.40 7.40
CA LYS A 826 -19.77 -22.79 7.85
C LYS A 826 -19.55 -23.78 6.70
N PRO A 827 -18.88 -24.91 6.93
CA PRO A 827 -18.82 -26.00 5.96
C PRO A 827 -20.23 -26.47 5.53
N GLY A 828 -20.42 -26.76 4.26
CA GLY A 828 -21.70 -27.23 3.70
C GLY A 828 -22.76 -26.15 3.50
N GLU A 829 -22.42 -24.87 3.65
CA GLU A 829 -23.34 -23.76 3.34
C GLU A 829 -23.88 -23.85 1.91
N LYS A 830 -25.13 -23.40 1.73
CA LYS A 830 -25.73 -23.34 0.40
C LYS A 830 -24.89 -22.42 -0.50
N PHE A 831 -24.43 -22.96 -1.62
CA PHE A 831 -23.69 -22.18 -2.59
C PHE A 831 -24.55 -21.08 -3.21
N ALA A 832 -24.03 -19.87 -3.31
CA ALA A 832 -24.64 -18.80 -4.12
C ALA A 832 -24.85 -19.25 -5.57
N GLU A 833 -25.91 -18.79 -6.24
CA GLU A 833 -26.23 -19.21 -7.60
C GLU A 833 -25.11 -18.85 -8.58
N LEU A 834 -24.71 -19.83 -9.40
CA LEU A 834 -23.81 -19.63 -10.52
C LEU A 834 -24.66 -19.48 -11.77
N SER A 835 -24.42 -18.43 -12.56
CA SER A 835 -25.17 -18.22 -13.79
C SER A 835 -24.92 -19.35 -14.79
N ALA A 836 -25.92 -19.71 -15.60
CA ALA A 836 -25.80 -20.82 -16.56
C ALA A 836 -24.65 -20.59 -17.57
N ASN A 837 -24.41 -19.33 -17.92
CA ASN A 837 -23.34 -18.87 -18.81
C ASN A 837 -22.01 -18.56 -18.11
N ALA A 838 -21.86 -18.90 -16.82
CA ALA A 838 -20.63 -18.62 -16.09
C ALA A 838 -19.43 -19.32 -16.73
N GLY A 839 -18.42 -18.52 -17.10
CA GLY A 839 -17.19 -18.96 -17.73
C GLY A 839 -17.16 -18.85 -19.26
N GLU A 840 -18.30 -18.64 -19.93
CA GLU A 840 -18.33 -18.57 -21.42
C GLU A 840 -17.34 -17.57 -22.01
N ALA A 841 -17.14 -16.41 -21.38
CA ALA A 841 -16.18 -15.40 -21.82
C ALA A 841 -14.72 -15.89 -21.70
N SER A 842 -14.38 -16.58 -20.61
CA SER A 842 -13.06 -17.16 -20.40
C SER A 842 -12.77 -18.26 -21.41
N ILE A 843 -13.78 -19.10 -21.70
CA ILE A 843 -13.68 -20.15 -22.73
C ILE A 843 -13.50 -19.54 -24.11
N ALA A 844 -14.25 -18.48 -24.43
CA ALA A 844 -14.09 -17.77 -25.70
C ALA A 844 -12.70 -17.13 -25.83
N ASN A 845 -12.14 -16.57 -24.77
CA ASN A 845 -10.76 -16.07 -24.78
C ASN A 845 -9.75 -17.22 -24.99
N LEU A 846 -9.88 -18.32 -24.25
CA LEU A 846 -9.03 -19.49 -24.39
C LEU A 846 -9.05 -20.04 -25.82
N ASP A 847 -10.22 -20.23 -26.41
CA ASP A 847 -10.36 -20.73 -27.78
C ASP A 847 -9.79 -19.74 -28.80
N LYS A 848 -10.04 -18.44 -28.61
CA LYS A 848 -9.47 -17.38 -29.45
C LYS A 848 -7.94 -17.44 -29.44
N ILE A 849 -7.32 -17.60 -28.27
CA ILE A 849 -5.87 -17.71 -28.14
C ILE A 849 -5.39 -19.02 -28.76
N ARG A 850 -6.04 -20.14 -28.47
CA ARG A 850 -5.71 -21.45 -29.06
C ARG A 850 -5.69 -21.40 -30.60
N CYS A 851 -6.61 -20.64 -31.18
CA CYS A 851 -6.75 -20.47 -32.62
C CYS A 851 -6.04 -19.23 -33.18
N ALA A 852 -5.24 -18.52 -32.37
CA ALA A 852 -4.58 -17.28 -32.77
C ALA A 852 -3.55 -17.52 -33.87
N ASN A 853 -3.68 -16.82 -34.99
CA ASN A 853 -2.87 -16.99 -36.20
C ASN A 853 -2.43 -15.65 -36.79
N GLY A 854 -2.06 -14.71 -35.91
CA GLY A 854 -1.49 -13.42 -36.31
C GLY A 854 -0.03 -13.52 -36.77
N SER A 855 0.71 -12.43 -36.69
CA SER A 855 2.12 -12.38 -37.11
C SER A 855 3.13 -12.39 -35.95
N ILE A 856 2.72 -12.09 -34.72
CA ILE A 856 3.63 -11.89 -33.58
C ILE A 856 3.59 -13.10 -32.65
N SER A 857 4.74 -13.73 -32.39
CA SER A 857 4.78 -14.85 -31.43
C SER A 857 4.60 -14.38 -29.98
N THR A 858 4.09 -15.26 -29.12
CA THR A 858 3.99 -15.01 -27.67
C THR A 858 5.35 -14.65 -27.05
N ALA A 859 6.42 -15.33 -27.46
CA ALA A 859 7.76 -15.07 -26.97
C ALA A 859 8.27 -13.66 -27.34
N ASP A 860 8.02 -13.22 -28.58
CA ASP A 860 8.45 -11.90 -29.05
C ASP A 860 7.72 -10.77 -28.31
N LEU A 861 6.39 -10.89 -28.16
CA LEU A 861 5.61 -9.88 -27.46
C LEU A 861 5.96 -9.83 -25.97
N ARG A 862 6.16 -11.00 -25.34
CA ARG A 862 6.63 -11.10 -23.95
C ARG A 862 7.99 -10.43 -23.77
N LEU A 863 8.95 -10.68 -24.66
CA LEU A 863 10.28 -10.07 -24.59
C LEU A 863 10.20 -8.55 -24.77
N LYS A 864 9.33 -8.07 -25.66
CA LYS A 864 9.10 -6.63 -25.88
C LYS A 864 8.54 -5.95 -24.63
N MET A 865 7.56 -6.55 -23.97
CA MET A 865 7.06 -6.10 -22.67
C MET A 865 8.18 -6.06 -21.62
N GLN A 866 8.92 -7.16 -21.46
CA GLN A 866 9.98 -7.30 -20.45
C GLN A 866 11.09 -6.26 -20.60
N LYS A 867 11.56 -6.03 -21.83
CA LYS A 867 12.56 -5.00 -22.14
C LYS A 867 12.02 -3.60 -21.90
N THR A 868 10.75 -3.36 -22.23
CA THR A 868 10.10 -2.06 -21.98
C THR A 868 10.04 -1.77 -20.48
N MET A 869 9.57 -2.71 -19.67
CA MET A 869 9.53 -2.55 -18.21
C MET A 869 10.93 -2.36 -17.60
N GLN A 870 11.91 -3.18 -18.03
CA GLN A 870 13.29 -3.07 -17.54
C GLN A 870 13.92 -1.70 -17.83
N ALA A 871 13.69 -1.16 -19.03
CA ALA A 871 14.28 0.09 -19.47
C ALA A 871 13.54 1.32 -18.91
N HIS A 872 12.23 1.23 -18.70
CA HIS A 872 11.39 2.39 -18.40
C HIS A 872 10.81 2.44 -16.98
N ALA A 873 10.85 1.33 -16.24
CA ALA A 873 10.35 1.23 -14.86
C ALA A 873 11.40 0.58 -13.92
N GLY A 874 12.69 0.88 -14.14
CA GLY A 874 13.79 0.40 -13.32
C GLY A 874 13.83 0.96 -11.89
N ALA A 875 14.96 0.77 -11.20
CA ALA A 875 15.16 1.19 -9.80
C ALA A 875 15.13 2.72 -9.63
N PHE A 876 15.76 3.45 -10.57
CA PHE A 876 15.59 4.90 -10.72
C PHE A 876 14.67 5.21 -11.87
N ARG A 877 13.82 6.22 -11.71
CA ARG A 877 12.79 6.60 -12.68
C ARG A 877 12.77 8.12 -12.84
N ASP A 878 12.31 8.57 -13.99
CA ASP A 878 12.01 9.97 -14.26
C ASP A 878 10.75 10.07 -15.13
N GLY A 879 10.14 11.25 -15.18
CA GLY A 879 8.85 11.45 -15.83
C GLY A 879 8.88 11.26 -17.34
N GLU A 880 9.98 11.59 -18.01
CA GLU A 880 10.10 11.43 -19.46
C GLU A 880 10.22 9.96 -19.83
N THR A 881 11.09 9.23 -19.12
CA THR A 881 11.32 7.80 -19.27
C THR A 881 10.03 7.01 -18.99
N LEU A 882 9.31 7.34 -17.91
CA LEU A 882 8.04 6.69 -17.57
C LEU A 882 6.95 6.96 -18.60
N LYS A 883 6.75 8.21 -19.05
CA LYS A 883 5.77 8.53 -20.11
C LYS A 883 6.09 7.87 -21.44
N LYS A 884 7.37 7.73 -21.78
CA LYS A 884 7.80 6.95 -22.95
C LYS A 884 7.46 5.46 -22.75
N GLY A 885 7.75 4.93 -21.57
CA GLY A 885 7.37 3.57 -21.17
C GLY A 885 5.87 3.29 -21.28
N CYS A 886 5.01 4.17 -20.76
CA CYS A 886 3.55 4.07 -20.89
C CYS A 886 3.12 3.97 -22.36
N ARG A 887 3.61 4.86 -23.23
CA ARG A 887 3.29 4.85 -24.68
C ARG A 887 3.75 3.56 -25.37
N LEU A 888 4.93 3.07 -25.02
CA LEU A 888 5.43 1.79 -25.56
C LEU A 888 4.61 0.62 -25.07
N MET A 889 4.24 0.61 -23.78
CA MET A 889 3.39 -0.41 -23.19
C MET A 889 1.97 -0.38 -23.77
N ASP A 890 1.42 0.79 -24.14
CA ASP A 890 0.15 0.87 -24.89
C ASP A 890 0.26 0.13 -26.22
N SER A 891 1.34 0.36 -26.99
CA SER A 891 1.59 -0.34 -28.26
C SER A 891 1.70 -1.85 -28.06
N VAL A 892 2.52 -2.27 -27.08
CA VAL A 892 2.69 -3.69 -26.71
C VAL A 892 1.36 -4.32 -26.33
N PHE A 893 0.52 -3.62 -25.56
CA PHE A 893 -0.79 -4.11 -25.18
C PHE A 893 -1.73 -4.26 -26.39
N GLN A 894 -1.70 -3.35 -27.36
CA GLN A 894 -2.54 -3.47 -28.57
C GLN A 894 -2.07 -4.58 -29.52
N GLU A 895 -0.76 -4.82 -29.60
CA GLU A 895 -0.15 -5.88 -30.42
C GLU A 895 -0.62 -7.29 -30.02
N GLN A 896 -1.13 -7.50 -28.80
CA GLN A 896 -1.69 -8.79 -28.37
C GLN A 896 -2.82 -9.30 -29.29
N ARG A 897 -3.47 -8.41 -30.05
CA ARG A 897 -4.56 -8.77 -30.98
C ARG A 897 -4.05 -9.56 -32.20
N ASP A 898 -2.76 -9.45 -32.50
CA ASP A 898 -2.07 -10.10 -33.62
C ASP A 898 -1.14 -11.24 -33.15
N LEU A 899 -1.45 -11.82 -31.97
CA LEU A 899 -0.72 -12.96 -31.47
C LEU A 899 -0.85 -14.17 -32.39
N LYS A 900 0.23 -14.93 -32.45
CA LYS A 900 0.36 -16.21 -33.11
C LYS A 900 0.86 -17.24 -32.11
N ILE A 901 0.09 -18.31 -31.97
CA ILE A 901 0.57 -19.54 -31.35
C ILE A 901 0.65 -20.64 -32.42
N ASN A 902 1.50 -21.64 -32.22
CA ASN A 902 1.70 -22.74 -33.16
C ASN A 902 0.96 -24.00 -32.71
N ASP A 903 0.99 -24.32 -31.42
CA ASP A 903 0.31 -25.51 -30.90
C ASP A 903 -1.21 -25.27 -30.82
N ARG A 904 -1.97 -26.14 -31.49
CA ARG A 904 -3.44 -26.11 -31.55
C ARG A 904 -4.10 -27.16 -30.65
N GLY A 905 -3.30 -28.00 -29.99
CA GLY A 905 -3.77 -28.98 -29.03
C GLY A 905 -4.37 -28.34 -27.78
N VAL A 906 -4.92 -29.16 -26.89
CA VAL A 906 -5.41 -28.72 -25.57
C VAL A 906 -4.73 -29.43 -24.41
N ILE A 907 -4.20 -30.62 -24.63
CA ILE A 907 -3.46 -31.39 -23.63
C ILE A 907 -2.04 -30.85 -23.58
N TRP A 908 -1.62 -30.38 -22.40
CA TRP A 908 -0.26 -29.88 -22.13
C TRP A 908 0.25 -28.84 -23.14
N ASN A 909 -0.68 -28.06 -23.72
CA ASN A 909 -0.35 -27.00 -24.65
C ASN A 909 0.24 -25.80 -23.89
N THR A 910 1.55 -25.84 -23.63
CA THR A 910 2.25 -24.76 -22.91
C THR A 910 2.34 -23.48 -23.74
N ASP A 911 2.26 -23.54 -25.07
CA ASP A 911 2.19 -22.36 -25.95
C ASP A 911 0.91 -21.55 -25.63
N LEU A 912 -0.24 -22.24 -25.51
CA LEU A 912 -1.51 -21.65 -25.06
C LEU A 912 -1.39 -21.09 -23.63
N ILE A 913 -0.88 -21.88 -22.69
CA ILE A 913 -0.80 -21.45 -21.27
C ILE A 913 0.12 -20.25 -21.10
N GLU A 914 1.31 -20.25 -21.68
CA GLU A 914 2.24 -19.12 -21.62
C GLU A 914 1.66 -17.87 -22.32
N THR A 915 0.77 -18.06 -23.30
CA THR A 915 0.07 -16.94 -23.95
C THR A 915 -1.04 -16.36 -23.05
N LEU A 916 -1.74 -17.19 -22.29
CA LEU A 916 -2.68 -16.73 -21.26
C LEU A 916 -1.95 -16.03 -20.11
N GLU A 917 -0.80 -16.56 -19.68
CA GLU A 917 0.10 -15.90 -18.73
C GLU A 917 0.61 -14.55 -19.25
N LEU A 918 0.90 -14.43 -20.56
CA LEU A 918 1.26 -13.15 -21.17
C LEU A 918 0.13 -12.13 -21.04
N GLN A 919 -1.14 -12.52 -21.25
CA GLN A 919 -2.27 -11.61 -21.02
C GLN A 919 -2.32 -11.12 -19.56
N ASN A 920 -2.02 -12.00 -18.60
CA ASN A 920 -1.94 -11.63 -17.18
C ASN A 920 -0.77 -10.67 -16.92
N LEU A 921 0.41 -10.96 -17.44
CA LEU A 921 1.60 -10.12 -17.32
C LEU A 921 1.37 -8.72 -17.91
N LEU A 922 0.71 -8.63 -19.07
CA LEU A 922 0.41 -7.35 -19.72
C LEU A 922 -0.49 -6.47 -18.84
N LEU A 923 -1.51 -7.03 -18.19
CA LEU A 923 -2.37 -6.27 -17.27
C LEU A 923 -1.58 -5.73 -16.07
N ASN A 924 -0.75 -6.57 -15.46
CA ASN A 924 0.10 -6.17 -14.33
C ASN A 924 1.13 -5.11 -14.74
N ALA A 925 1.83 -5.29 -15.87
CA ALA A 925 2.82 -4.35 -16.39
C ALA A 925 2.22 -2.97 -16.70
N MET A 926 1.02 -2.95 -17.31
CA MET A 926 0.27 -1.72 -17.58
C MET A 926 -0.06 -0.98 -16.28
N GLN A 927 -0.63 -1.66 -15.30
CA GLN A 927 -0.96 -1.05 -14.01
C GLN A 927 0.31 -0.53 -13.30
N THR A 928 1.40 -1.31 -13.28
CA THR A 928 2.68 -0.91 -12.66
C THR A 928 3.26 0.37 -13.26
N ILE A 929 3.39 0.45 -14.59
CA ILE A 929 4.08 1.59 -15.22
C ILE A 929 3.25 2.87 -15.18
N TYR A 930 1.93 2.75 -15.34
CA TYR A 930 1.02 3.88 -15.21
C TYR A 930 0.92 4.35 -13.75
N GLY A 931 0.97 3.43 -12.79
CA GLY A 931 1.03 3.79 -11.38
C GLY A 931 2.31 4.55 -11.04
N ALA A 932 3.44 4.11 -11.60
CA ALA A 932 4.73 4.77 -11.43
C ALA A 932 4.79 6.16 -12.10
N GLU A 933 4.14 6.36 -13.24
CA GLU A 933 4.06 7.67 -13.90
C GLU A 933 3.22 8.67 -13.10
N ALA A 934 2.08 8.20 -12.57
CA ALA A 934 1.12 9.02 -11.84
C ALA A 934 1.62 9.47 -10.46
N ARG A 935 2.41 8.64 -9.77
CA ARG A 935 3.01 8.99 -8.47
C ARG A 935 4.21 9.91 -8.68
N LYS A 936 4.08 11.18 -8.29
CA LYS A 936 5.13 12.22 -8.41
C LYS A 936 5.77 12.51 -7.05
N GLU A 937 6.29 11.47 -6.42
CA GLU A 937 7.11 11.51 -5.19
C GLU A 937 8.14 10.38 -5.25
N SER A 938 9.13 10.39 -4.34
CA SER A 938 10.00 9.25 -4.05
C SER A 938 9.63 8.63 -2.72
N ARG A 939 9.28 7.34 -2.69
CA ARG A 939 8.92 6.59 -1.48
C ARG A 939 9.38 5.14 -1.60
N GLY A 940 10.11 4.64 -0.60
CA GLY A 940 10.62 3.25 -0.58
C GLY A 940 11.34 2.84 -1.86
N ALA A 941 10.80 1.84 -2.57
CA ALA A 941 11.34 1.32 -3.83
C ALA A 941 10.95 2.12 -5.08
N HIS A 942 10.06 3.11 -4.95
CA HIS A 942 9.72 4.03 -6.03
C HIS A 942 10.56 5.30 -5.91
N GLU A 943 11.58 5.43 -6.76
CA GLU A 943 12.49 6.58 -6.77
C GLU A 943 12.34 7.39 -8.05
N ARG A 944 11.89 8.65 -7.92
CA ARG A 944 11.74 9.62 -9.01
C ARG A 944 12.83 10.68 -8.91
N GLU A 945 13.76 10.70 -9.85
CA GLU A 945 14.85 11.69 -9.88
C GLU A 945 14.30 13.13 -10.06
N ASP A 946 13.15 13.28 -10.73
CA ASP A 946 12.44 14.55 -10.91
C ASP A 946 11.41 14.88 -9.82
N PHE A 947 11.17 13.95 -8.87
CA PHE A 947 10.39 14.17 -7.65
C PHE A 947 11.07 13.48 -6.44
N PRO A 948 12.29 13.90 -6.06
CA PRO A 948 13.16 13.13 -5.17
C PRO A 948 12.72 13.09 -3.70
N ASN A 949 11.70 13.87 -3.33
CA ASN A 949 11.20 13.95 -1.97
C ASN A 949 9.99 13.05 -1.77
N ARG A 950 9.92 12.42 -0.60
CA ARG A 950 8.71 11.79 -0.08
C ARG A 950 7.69 12.86 0.27
N VAL A 951 6.44 12.69 -0.17
CA VAL A 951 5.34 13.63 0.09
C VAL A 951 4.26 12.89 0.87
N ASP A 952 4.23 13.08 2.18
CA ASP A 952 3.26 12.38 3.05
C ASP A 952 1.84 12.94 2.92
N GLU A 953 1.68 14.20 2.58
CA GLU A 953 0.37 14.80 2.29
C GLU A 953 0.30 15.16 0.82
N TYR A 954 -0.10 14.19 0.01
CA TYR A 954 -0.15 14.34 -1.43
C TYR A 954 -1.56 14.74 -1.85
N ASP A 955 -1.67 15.80 -2.66
CA ASP A 955 -2.94 16.23 -3.22
C ASP A 955 -3.28 15.36 -4.45
N TYR A 956 -4.19 14.41 -4.26
CA TYR A 956 -4.64 13.50 -5.32
C TYR A 956 -5.80 14.07 -6.15
N THR A 957 -6.27 15.29 -5.89
CA THR A 957 -7.47 15.85 -6.55
C THR A 957 -7.30 16.10 -8.05
N ASN A 958 -6.07 16.17 -8.56
CA ASN A 958 -5.73 16.34 -9.98
C ASN A 958 -5.14 15.07 -10.63
N THR A 959 -5.40 13.90 -10.05
CA THR A 959 -4.89 12.62 -10.58
C THR A 959 -5.98 11.86 -11.35
N THR A 960 -5.59 11.07 -12.34
CA THR A 960 -6.53 10.24 -13.13
C THR A 960 -6.66 8.81 -12.60
N LEU A 961 -6.10 8.52 -11.43
CA LEU A 961 -6.19 7.22 -10.77
C LEU A 961 -6.85 7.39 -9.41
N SER A 962 -7.47 6.34 -8.90
CA SER A 962 -8.11 6.38 -7.58
C SER A 962 -7.11 6.08 -6.47
N TYR A 963 -7.41 6.54 -5.26
CA TYR A 963 -6.52 6.38 -4.13
C TYR A 963 -7.30 5.96 -2.89
N ARG A 964 -6.81 4.93 -2.19
CA ARG A 964 -7.37 4.43 -0.94
C ARG A 964 -6.54 4.95 0.23
N ALA A 965 -7.13 5.46 1.29
CA ALA A 965 -6.36 5.93 2.45
C ALA A 965 -5.52 4.81 3.10
N VAL A 966 -4.32 5.13 3.59
CA VAL A 966 -3.53 4.22 4.43
C VAL A 966 -4.18 4.09 5.81
N ILE A 967 -4.20 2.88 6.36
CA ILE A 967 -4.65 2.65 7.74
C ILE A 967 -3.47 2.91 8.68
N ASP A 968 -3.47 4.09 9.30
CA ASP A 968 -2.42 4.47 10.25
C ASP A 968 -2.60 3.85 11.63
N SER A 969 -3.82 3.47 11.99
CA SER A 969 -4.15 2.87 13.28
C SER A 969 -3.70 1.41 13.34
N THR A 970 -3.12 1.00 14.46
CA THR A 970 -2.91 -0.39 14.82
C THR A 970 -4.19 -1.03 15.37
N LEU A 971 -4.20 -2.35 15.55
CA LEU A 971 -5.35 -3.08 16.12
C LEU A 971 -5.67 -2.70 17.56
N ASP A 972 -4.65 -2.31 18.34
CA ASP A 972 -4.77 -1.86 19.72
C ASP A 972 -3.64 -0.86 20.04
N GLN A 973 -4.01 0.42 20.21
CA GLN A 973 -3.08 1.52 20.47
C GLN A 973 -2.43 1.44 21.85
N ASN A 974 -3.07 0.78 22.82
CA ASN A 974 -2.52 0.65 24.17
C ASN A 974 -1.42 -0.43 24.19
N ARG A 975 -1.60 -1.51 23.42
CA ARG A 975 -0.62 -2.59 23.32
C ARG A 975 0.52 -2.26 22.37
N CYS A 976 0.21 -1.60 21.26
CA CYS A 976 1.19 -1.17 20.28
C CYS A 976 0.73 0.13 19.60
N ALA A 977 1.30 1.25 20.04
CA ALA A 977 0.98 2.56 19.48
C ALA A 977 1.38 2.64 18.00
N SER A 978 0.58 3.37 17.22
CA SER A 978 0.90 3.68 15.82
C SER A 978 2.23 4.44 15.74
N VAL A 979 3.02 4.11 14.72
CA VAL A 979 4.30 4.77 14.45
C VAL A 979 4.06 5.90 13.44
N PRO A 980 4.12 7.18 13.84
CA PRO A 980 3.88 8.29 12.91
C PRO A 980 5.01 8.39 11.88
N PRO A 981 4.73 8.92 10.67
CA PRO A 981 5.76 9.23 9.69
C PRO A 981 6.86 10.11 10.24
N HIS A 982 8.09 9.72 9.96
CA HIS A 982 9.26 10.56 10.21
C HIS A 982 10.28 10.39 9.07
N PRO A 983 11.33 11.21 8.98
CA PRO A 983 12.38 11.00 8.00
C PRO A 983 12.97 9.58 8.08
N ARG A 984 13.15 8.94 6.92
CA ARG A 984 13.60 7.55 6.79
C ARG A 984 15.11 7.49 6.54
N VAL A 985 15.91 7.61 7.59
CA VAL A 985 17.40 7.56 7.50
C VAL A 985 17.96 6.30 8.17
N TYR A 986 19.08 5.79 7.62
CA TYR A 986 19.70 4.49 7.95
C TYR A 986 21.22 4.57 8.09
#